data_AF-A0A1I2LVD3-F1
#
_entry.id   AF-A0A1I2LVD3-F1
#
_cell.length_a   1.000
_cell.length_b   1.000
_cell.length_c   1.000
_cell.angle_alpha   90.00
_cell.angle_beta   90.00
_cell.angle_gamma   90.00
#
_symmetry.space_group_name_H-M   'P 1'
#
loop_
_entity.id
_entity.type
_entity.pdbx_description
1 polymer ?
#
loop_
_entity_poly.entity_id
_entity_poly.type
_entity_poly.pdbx_seq_one_letter_code
_entity_poly.pdbx_strand_id
1 'polypeptide(L)'
;MITSRTGGGPVTDTQPLGGYVSDQLLRLCQAMGLEPSDGEIYARVLTDCLGPVAERPLDEPPSYPSFLSDDHTPVEYSLAFVPDAPPTLRVLLEPGYGAEGLAENGRVGLRVVRAMAGRWGFATDQLDRLEDLFFPPAPEGPLALWLALELRPGGVPKVKVYLNPAASGVDRAAETVREALDRLGHRQAFAALPQADGYPFFALDLGDWETPRVKVYVTHRNLAAADAGELPRTDPGPRPETVREFLRVAAGLDSSPQHSGAGKGVRLEGRPVLSCHSFTESGTGLPSGFTLHVPVRDYVRHDGEAYARAVAVLRRHGMDTAALDRSLATVTSRLLHDGVGLIAYLALVYERGRPPRVTAYISSEAYAVRPPLPAQPPHQTFSPHRTAGTEPRETLHSVGNGKAGAEIRMEPYRIKVVEPIPLTTPQQRKAALERVHYNLFDLRAEEVTIDLLSDSGTGALSSAQLAVGMAGDESYAGSRSFYRFRDTVAELTGFSHILPAHQGRAAERLLFSNLLKPGDTVLSNTHFDTTRANVELAGCVARDLPCAEARNLDSSEPFKGNIDLEALERGLTETTGSRVAAVVMTITNNGGGGQPVSMENLRRTSELCRRHGVPLILDAARFAENAWLVTRHEAAYKDRTPRQVAEEAFRLADGCVMSAKKDGIVHIGGFIGLNDPELAQKCELLLIATEGFPTYGGLAGRDLDMIAQGLQEVTEPSYLAERAESADHLAQRVRAAGVDILEPPGLHAIYLNAGRLLPHIPPHQYPGHALACRLYLEGGIRSAELGSLYLGEEDEDGNPVKSPPYELVRLALPRRVYTRSHYDHVGRTLETIAKNAESVHGYRIVEQSPILRHFRAKLQPVTV
;
A
#
# COMPACT_ATOMS: atom_id res chain seq x y z
N MET A 1 3.38 -5.49 14.91
CA MET A 1 3.73 -5.83 16.30
C MET A 1 2.48 -5.70 17.13
N ILE A 2 1.99 -6.83 17.65
CA ILE A 2 0.88 -6.91 18.59
C ILE A 2 1.49 -6.58 19.96
N THR A 3 1.02 -5.52 20.60
CA THR A 3 1.41 -5.20 21.98
C THR A 3 0.80 -6.24 22.91
N SER A 4 1.65 -7.09 23.49
CA SER A 4 1.28 -7.99 24.57
C SER A 4 0.85 -7.20 25.80
N ARG A 5 -0.16 -7.71 26.51
CA ARG A 5 -0.66 -7.16 27.78
C ARG A 5 0.51 -7.05 28.78
N THR A 6 0.94 -5.83 29.10
CA THR A 6 1.88 -5.56 30.20
C THR A 6 1.12 -4.95 31.38
N GLY A 7 0.73 -5.82 32.32
CA GLY A 7 0.25 -5.43 33.65
C GLY A 7 0.89 -6.36 34.68
N GLY A 8 1.72 -5.82 35.57
CA GLY A 8 2.57 -6.56 36.49
C GLY A 8 1.83 -7.29 37.63
N GLY A 9 2.28 -8.50 37.91
CA GLY A 9 1.93 -9.38 39.03
C GLY A 9 2.58 -10.76 38.83
N PRO A 10 2.92 -11.54 39.89
CA PRO A 10 3.71 -12.75 39.77
C PRO A 10 2.93 -13.86 39.03
N VAL A 11 3.66 -14.67 38.25
CA VAL A 11 3.20 -15.76 37.37
C VAL A 11 1.98 -16.51 37.93
N THR A 12 0.79 -16.16 37.41
CA THR A 12 -0.46 -16.92 37.55
C THR A 12 -0.68 -17.72 36.29
N ASP A 13 -1.08 -18.99 36.40
CA ASP A 13 -1.41 -19.92 35.31
C ASP A 13 -1.99 -19.21 34.08
N THR A 14 -1.37 -19.40 32.92
CA THR A 14 -1.85 -18.82 31.67
C THR A 14 -3.13 -19.54 31.25
N GLN A 15 -4.26 -18.82 31.28
CA GLN A 15 -5.57 -19.39 30.97
C GLN A 15 -5.57 -19.96 29.54
N PRO A 16 -5.97 -21.23 29.33
CA PRO A 16 -6.13 -21.79 27.99
C PRO A 16 -7.25 -21.10 27.21
N LEU A 17 -7.12 -21.06 25.88
CA LEU A 17 -8.11 -20.47 24.97
C LEU A 17 -9.51 -21.03 25.24
N GLY A 18 -9.64 -22.35 25.34
CA GLY A 18 -10.90 -23.04 25.60
C GLY A 18 -11.54 -22.65 26.92
N GLY A 19 -10.74 -22.49 27.97
CA GLY A 19 -11.21 -21.98 29.27
C GLY A 19 -11.75 -20.57 29.15
N TYR A 20 -11.00 -19.67 28.49
CA TYR A 20 -11.40 -18.27 28.33
C TYR A 20 -12.72 -18.10 27.57
N VAL A 21 -12.86 -18.76 26.41
CA VAL A 21 -14.09 -18.66 25.60
C VAL A 21 -15.27 -19.39 26.25
N SER A 22 -15.02 -20.49 26.98
CA SER A 22 -16.07 -21.18 27.73
C SER A 22 -16.60 -20.35 28.89
N ASP A 23 -15.73 -19.67 29.62
CA ASP A 23 -16.10 -18.79 30.72
C ASP A 23 -16.96 -17.61 30.22
N GLN A 24 -16.58 -17.01 29.09
CA GLN A 24 -17.40 -15.99 28.43
C GLN A 24 -18.76 -16.56 28.02
N LEU A 25 -18.78 -17.74 27.40
CA LEU A 25 -20.01 -18.39 26.95
C LEU A 25 -20.96 -18.70 28.12
N LEU A 26 -20.45 -19.20 29.25
CA LEU A 26 -21.25 -19.49 30.44
C LEU A 26 -21.91 -18.23 31.00
N ARG A 27 -21.15 -17.13 31.10
CA ARG A 27 -21.71 -15.83 31.54
C ARG A 27 -22.74 -15.28 30.56
N LEU A 28 -22.50 -15.45 29.26
CA LEU A 28 -23.47 -15.08 28.22
C LEU A 28 -24.75 -15.92 28.33
N CYS A 29 -24.65 -17.24 28.49
CA CYS A 29 -25.80 -18.13 28.70
C CYS A 29 -26.63 -17.66 29.90
N GLN A 30 -25.98 -17.37 31.03
CA GLN A 30 -26.64 -16.83 32.22
C GLN A 30 -27.32 -15.48 31.94
N ALA A 31 -26.63 -14.55 31.27
CA ALA A 31 -27.19 -13.24 30.93
C ALA A 31 -28.43 -13.31 30.01
N MET A 32 -28.51 -14.38 29.21
CA MET A 32 -29.62 -14.66 28.28
C MET A 32 -30.71 -15.57 28.88
N GLY A 33 -30.56 -15.98 30.14
CA GLY A 33 -31.55 -16.79 30.85
C GLY A 33 -31.58 -18.26 30.44
N LEU A 34 -30.47 -18.80 29.90
CA LEU A 34 -30.31 -20.25 29.75
C LEU A 34 -29.99 -20.88 31.10
N GLU A 35 -30.52 -22.09 31.32
CA GLU A 35 -30.23 -22.84 32.54
C GLU A 35 -28.73 -23.13 32.64
N PRO A 36 -28.14 -23.12 33.86
CA PRO A 36 -26.72 -23.44 34.05
C PRO A 36 -26.30 -24.76 33.41
N SER A 37 -27.17 -25.78 33.47
CA SER A 37 -26.94 -27.09 32.85
C SER A 37 -26.81 -27.02 31.33
N ASP A 38 -27.60 -26.16 30.67
CA ASP A 38 -27.50 -25.94 29.22
C ASP A 38 -26.20 -25.21 28.88
N GLY A 39 -25.83 -24.20 29.69
CA GLY A 39 -24.57 -23.49 29.57
C GLY A 39 -23.36 -24.42 29.63
N GLU A 40 -23.32 -25.34 30.60
CA GLU A 40 -22.25 -26.33 30.75
C GLU A 40 -22.19 -27.33 29.58
N ILE A 41 -23.35 -27.71 29.02
CA ILE A 41 -23.39 -28.54 27.81
C ILE A 41 -22.75 -27.77 26.65
N TYR A 42 -23.11 -26.50 26.46
CA TYR A 42 -22.59 -25.70 25.34
C TYR A 42 -21.12 -25.32 25.49
N ALA A 43 -20.64 -25.07 26.70
CA ALA A 43 -19.21 -24.89 26.97
C ALA A 43 -18.41 -26.14 26.58
N ARG A 44 -18.88 -27.34 26.96
CA ARG A 44 -18.26 -28.61 26.56
C ARG A 44 -18.28 -28.81 25.04
N VAL A 45 -19.41 -28.52 24.40
CA VAL A 45 -19.51 -28.61 22.93
C VAL A 45 -18.52 -27.65 22.26
N LEU A 46 -18.36 -26.42 22.78
CA LEU A 46 -17.39 -25.47 22.27
C LEU A 46 -15.95 -25.99 22.37
N THR A 47 -15.55 -26.51 23.53
CA THR A 47 -14.21 -27.09 23.72
C THR A 47 -13.99 -28.34 22.89
N ASP A 48 -14.98 -29.23 22.80
CA ASP A 48 -14.92 -30.44 21.98
C ASP A 48 -14.71 -30.09 20.49
N CYS A 49 -15.38 -29.03 20.01
CA CYS A 49 -15.21 -28.58 18.64
C CYS A 49 -13.86 -27.90 18.37
N LEU A 50 -13.29 -27.20 19.34
CA LEU A 50 -11.94 -26.62 19.24
C LEU A 50 -10.83 -27.68 19.33
N GLY A 51 -11.15 -28.85 19.89
CA GLY A 51 -10.24 -29.99 19.99
C GLY A 51 -8.96 -29.63 20.77
N PRO A 52 -7.77 -30.08 20.31
CA PRO A 52 -6.51 -29.82 21.00
C PRO A 52 -6.19 -28.33 21.23
N VAL A 53 -6.74 -27.43 20.42
CA VAL A 53 -6.44 -26.01 20.54
C VAL A 53 -7.22 -25.34 21.68
N ALA A 54 -8.23 -26.00 22.25
CA ALA A 54 -8.84 -25.56 23.50
C ALA A 54 -7.81 -25.44 24.63
N GLU A 55 -6.80 -26.29 24.65
CA GLU A 55 -5.74 -26.32 25.68
C GLU A 55 -4.58 -25.35 25.37
N ARG A 56 -4.64 -24.61 24.25
CA ARG A 56 -3.56 -23.70 23.86
C ARG A 56 -3.52 -22.49 24.81
N PRO A 57 -2.34 -22.16 25.38
CA PRO A 57 -2.19 -20.99 26.23
C PRO A 57 -2.44 -19.67 25.47
N LEU A 58 -3.14 -18.71 26.09
CA LEU A 58 -3.43 -17.40 25.48
C LEU A 58 -2.25 -16.42 25.46
N ASP A 59 -1.18 -16.70 26.20
CA ASP A 59 0.08 -15.96 26.11
C ASP A 59 0.89 -16.32 24.86
N GLU A 60 0.58 -17.45 24.21
CA GLU A 60 1.07 -17.74 22.87
C GLU A 60 0.24 -16.99 21.81
N PRO A 61 0.85 -16.55 20.69
CA PRO A 61 0.11 -15.98 19.59
C PRO A 61 -0.89 -16.99 18.98
N PRO A 62 -1.92 -16.51 18.25
CA PRO A 62 -2.80 -17.37 17.45
C PRO A 62 -2.00 -18.37 16.62
N SER A 63 -2.43 -19.63 16.57
CA SER A 63 -1.71 -20.69 15.84
C SER A 63 -1.64 -20.42 14.34
N TYR A 64 -2.66 -19.74 13.79
CA TYR A 64 -2.70 -19.18 12.44
C TYR A 64 -3.75 -18.05 12.39
N PRO A 65 -3.72 -17.19 11.35
CA PRO A 65 -4.61 -16.05 11.27
C PRO A 65 -6.01 -16.46 10.79
N SER A 66 -6.85 -16.95 11.70
CA SER A 66 -8.28 -17.21 11.40
C SER A 66 -8.93 -15.92 10.87
N PHE A 67 -9.74 -16.06 9.81
CA PHE A 67 -10.52 -14.98 9.23
C PHE A 67 -11.84 -14.72 9.98
N LEU A 68 -12.16 -15.53 10.99
CA LEU A 68 -13.42 -15.47 11.74
C LEU A 68 -13.55 -14.17 12.52
N SER A 69 -12.46 -13.73 13.15
CA SER A 69 -12.40 -12.52 13.97
C SER A 69 -11.16 -11.69 13.63
N ASP A 70 -11.19 -10.41 13.98
CA ASP A 70 -10.10 -9.47 13.67
C ASP A 70 -8.83 -9.73 14.50
N ASP A 71 -8.96 -10.39 15.65
CA ASP A 71 -7.84 -10.79 16.50
C ASP A 71 -7.41 -12.25 16.29
N HIS A 72 -7.97 -12.92 15.28
CA HIS A 72 -7.71 -14.31 14.91
C HIS A 72 -8.14 -15.35 15.94
N THR A 73 -9.00 -14.98 16.90
CA THR A 73 -9.67 -15.94 17.77
C THR A 73 -10.65 -16.78 16.96
N PRO A 74 -10.63 -18.13 17.07
CA PRO A 74 -11.53 -19.01 16.32
C PRO A 74 -12.96 -19.06 16.86
N VAL A 75 -13.38 -18.07 17.65
CA VAL A 75 -14.68 -18.02 18.31
C VAL A 75 -15.21 -16.58 18.31
N GLU A 76 -16.44 -16.39 17.84
CA GLU A 76 -17.19 -15.14 17.89
C GLU A 76 -18.62 -15.42 18.37
N TYR A 77 -19.19 -14.54 19.19
CA TYR A 77 -20.57 -14.67 19.65
C TYR A 77 -21.50 -13.80 18.82
N SER A 78 -22.79 -14.10 18.82
CA SER A 78 -23.79 -13.14 18.35
C SER A 78 -25.10 -13.25 19.10
N LEU A 79 -25.80 -12.12 19.20
CA LEU A 79 -27.10 -12.00 19.84
C LEU A 79 -28.13 -11.62 18.80
N ALA A 80 -29.18 -12.43 18.66
CA ALA A 80 -30.22 -12.24 17.67
C ALA A 80 -31.52 -11.76 18.34
N PHE A 81 -31.84 -10.49 18.18
CA PHE A 81 -32.94 -9.79 18.83
C PHE A 81 -34.20 -9.78 17.98
N VAL A 82 -35.33 -10.12 18.58
CA VAL A 82 -36.67 -9.95 18.01
C VAL A 82 -37.51 -9.09 18.96
N PRO A 83 -38.57 -8.43 18.46
CA PRO A 83 -39.50 -7.71 19.35
C PRO A 83 -40.13 -8.66 20.37
N ASP A 84 -40.33 -8.16 21.60
CA ASP A 84 -41.08 -8.81 22.67
C ASP A 84 -40.58 -10.21 23.11
N ALA A 85 -39.32 -10.58 22.80
CA ALA A 85 -38.72 -11.84 23.25
C ALA A 85 -37.24 -11.68 23.62
N PRO A 86 -36.69 -12.55 24.50
CA PRO A 86 -35.26 -12.53 24.81
C PRO A 86 -34.43 -12.84 23.54
N PRO A 87 -33.26 -12.22 23.38
CA PRO A 87 -32.41 -12.50 22.23
C PRO A 87 -31.85 -13.91 22.27
N THR A 88 -31.67 -14.50 21.10
CA THR A 88 -31.07 -15.82 20.96
C THR A 88 -29.54 -15.72 20.90
N LEU A 89 -28.85 -16.44 21.78
CA LEU A 89 -27.40 -16.54 21.79
C LEU A 89 -26.90 -17.53 20.74
N ARG A 90 -25.83 -17.13 20.04
CA ARG A 90 -25.14 -17.97 19.06
C ARG A 90 -23.63 -17.89 19.24
N VAL A 91 -22.95 -18.97 18.89
CA VAL A 91 -21.49 -19.01 18.78
C VAL A 91 -21.10 -19.45 17.37
N LEU A 92 -20.21 -18.72 16.73
CA LEU A 92 -19.52 -19.07 15.50
C LEU A 92 -18.12 -19.53 15.88
N LEU A 93 -17.69 -20.67 15.35
CA LEU A 93 -16.36 -21.21 15.62
C LEU A 93 -15.74 -21.88 14.39
N GLU A 94 -14.43 -22.03 14.41
CA GLU A 94 -13.64 -22.71 13.38
C GLU A 94 -13.06 -24.03 13.93
N PRO A 95 -13.69 -25.20 13.68
CA PRO A 95 -13.26 -26.45 14.32
C PRO A 95 -11.90 -26.95 13.84
N GLY A 96 -11.52 -26.61 12.60
CA GLY A 96 -10.20 -26.93 12.03
C GLY A 96 -9.07 -26.01 12.52
N TYR A 97 -9.32 -25.20 13.53
CA TYR A 97 -8.33 -24.26 14.02
C TYR A 97 -7.09 -25.01 14.55
N GLY A 98 -5.90 -24.67 14.04
CA GLY A 98 -4.62 -25.28 14.36
C GLY A 98 -4.19 -26.45 13.47
N ALA A 99 -4.99 -26.81 12.46
CA ALA A 99 -4.63 -27.83 11.47
C ALA A 99 -3.50 -27.37 10.52
N GLU A 100 -2.76 -28.31 9.93
CA GLU A 100 -1.69 -28.03 8.96
C GLU A 100 -2.30 -27.70 7.58
N GLY A 101 -2.85 -26.49 7.47
CA GLY A 101 -3.42 -25.94 6.24
C GLY A 101 -4.92 -26.20 6.04
N LEU A 102 -5.47 -25.59 5.00
CA LEU A 102 -6.92 -25.55 4.76
C LEU A 102 -7.54 -26.93 4.44
N ALA A 103 -6.77 -27.83 3.81
CA ALA A 103 -7.23 -29.19 3.52
C ALA A 103 -7.48 -29.98 4.81
N GLU A 104 -6.55 -29.93 5.76
CA GLU A 104 -6.73 -30.59 7.04
C GLU A 104 -7.79 -29.88 7.90
N ASN A 105 -7.80 -28.54 7.90
CA ASN A 105 -8.84 -27.74 8.56
C ASN A 105 -10.25 -28.18 8.12
N GLY A 106 -10.47 -28.31 6.79
CA GLY A 106 -11.73 -28.79 6.24
C GLY A 106 -12.08 -30.21 6.68
N ARG A 107 -11.11 -31.14 6.66
CA ARG A 107 -11.31 -32.52 7.14
C ARG A 107 -11.68 -32.58 8.62
N VAL A 108 -11.03 -31.78 9.47
CA VAL A 108 -11.38 -31.66 10.89
C VAL A 108 -12.80 -31.11 11.03
N GLY A 109 -13.13 -30.03 10.31
CA GLY A 109 -14.46 -29.43 10.30
C GLY A 109 -15.57 -30.43 9.92
N LEU A 110 -15.38 -31.20 8.84
CA LEU A 110 -16.31 -32.25 8.42
C LEU A 110 -16.48 -33.34 9.48
N ARG A 111 -15.38 -33.78 10.12
CA ARG A 111 -15.44 -34.78 11.20
C ARG A 111 -16.25 -34.26 12.38
N VAL A 112 -16.04 -33.01 12.79
CA VAL A 112 -16.79 -32.39 13.90
C VAL A 112 -18.27 -32.32 13.55
N VAL A 113 -18.65 -31.82 12.37
CA VAL A 113 -20.05 -31.75 11.93
C VAL A 113 -20.71 -33.13 11.91
N ARG A 114 -20.03 -34.16 11.38
CA ARG A 114 -20.54 -35.54 11.34
C ARG A 114 -20.66 -36.16 12.74
N ALA A 115 -19.74 -35.85 13.65
CA ALA A 115 -19.84 -36.28 15.05
C ALA A 115 -21.04 -35.64 15.76
N MET A 116 -21.31 -34.35 15.51
CA MET A 116 -22.51 -33.66 16.00
C MET A 116 -23.78 -34.28 15.41
N ALA A 117 -23.79 -34.57 14.11
CA ALA A 117 -24.87 -35.24 13.41
C ALA A 117 -25.23 -36.58 14.07
N GLY A 118 -24.21 -37.39 14.38
CA GLY A 118 -24.39 -38.65 15.12
C GLY A 118 -24.89 -38.45 16.56
N ARG A 119 -24.42 -37.41 17.26
CA ARG A 119 -24.81 -37.10 18.65
C ARG A 119 -26.27 -36.68 18.78
N TRP A 120 -26.78 -35.87 17.84
CA TRP A 120 -28.13 -35.29 17.92
C TRP A 120 -29.10 -35.77 16.82
N GLY A 121 -28.68 -36.75 16.01
CA GLY A 121 -29.56 -37.44 15.07
C GLY A 121 -30.03 -36.59 13.89
N PHE A 122 -29.17 -35.75 13.31
CA PHE A 122 -29.50 -34.99 12.11
C PHE A 122 -28.72 -35.43 10.87
N ALA A 123 -29.24 -35.12 9.69
CA ALA A 123 -28.67 -35.50 8.41
C ALA A 123 -27.60 -34.52 7.89
N THR A 124 -26.57 -35.04 7.22
CA THR A 124 -25.52 -34.26 6.54
C THR A 124 -25.60 -34.33 5.02
N ASP A 125 -26.64 -34.95 4.44
CA ASP A 125 -26.73 -35.22 2.99
C ASP A 125 -26.50 -33.98 2.13
N GLN A 126 -27.01 -32.82 2.56
CA GLN A 126 -26.81 -31.56 1.83
C GLN A 126 -25.34 -31.13 1.79
N LEU A 127 -24.59 -31.35 2.88
CA LEU A 127 -23.17 -31.05 2.95
C LEU A 127 -22.36 -32.07 2.17
N ASP A 128 -22.67 -33.35 2.32
CA ASP A 128 -21.95 -34.45 1.66
C ASP A 128 -22.02 -34.35 0.12
N ARG A 129 -23.15 -33.87 -0.43
CA ARG A 129 -23.33 -33.64 -1.88
C ARG A 129 -22.48 -32.52 -2.48
N LEU A 130 -21.89 -31.68 -1.63
CA LEU A 130 -21.10 -30.51 -2.04
C LEU A 130 -19.63 -30.64 -1.65
N GLU A 131 -19.23 -31.77 -1.06
CA GLU A 131 -17.89 -31.92 -0.47
C GLU A 131 -16.78 -31.67 -1.51
N ASP A 132 -16.92 -32.18 -2.73
CA ASP A 132 -15.97 -31.99 -3.83
C ASP A 132 -15.84 -30.52 -4.28
N LEU A 133 -16.90 -29.71 -4.13
CA LEU A 133 -16.90 -28.31 -4.53
C LEU A 133 -16.18 -27.41 -3.52
N PHE A 134 -16.38 -27.67 -2.23
CA PHE A 134 -15.91 -26.81 -1.14
C PHE A 134 -14.66 -27.35 -0.43
N PHE A 135 -14.30 -28.62 -0.64
CA PHE A 135 -13.12 -29.26 -0.06
C PHE A 135 -12.26 -29.95 -1.15
N PRO A 136 -11.77 -29.20 -2.16
CA PRO A 136 -10.87 -29.75 -3.15
C PRO A 136 -9.54 -30.20 -2.51
N PRO A 137 -8.70 -31.00 -3.20
CA PRO A 137 -7.44 -31.49 -2.65
C PRO A 137 -6.45 -30.39 -2.20
N ALA A 138 -6.49 -29.22 -2.84
CA ALA A 138 -5.69 -28.04 -2.53
C ALA A 138 -6.61 -26.82 -2.39
N PRO A 139 -7.29 -26.66 -1.24
CA PRO A 139 -8.23 -25.57 -1.05
C PRO A 139 -7.54 -24.22 -0.86
N GLU A 140 -8.10 -23.20 -1.50
CA GLU A 140 -7.66 -21.80 -1.45
C GLU A 140 -8.62 -20.91 -0.63
N GLY A 141 -8.19 -19.70 -0.31
CA GLY A 141 -9.03 -18.68 0.34
C GLY A 141 -8.90 -18.63 1.87
N PRO A 142 -9.77 -17.89 2.56
CA PRO A 142 -9.54 -17.51 3.96
C PRO A 142 -10.14 -18.46 5.01
N LEU A 143 -10.94 -19.45 4.60
CA LEU A 143 -11.52 -20.48 5.46
C LEU A 143 -11.76 -21.78 4.67
N ALA A 144 -11.90 -22.91 5.38
CA ALA A 144 -12.47 -24.14 4.81
C ALA A 144 -13.92 -24.36 5.30
N LEU A 145 -14.12 -24.44 6.62
CA LEU A 145 -15.44 -24.59 7.23
C LEU A 145 -15.53 -23.83 8.55
N TRP A 146 -16.57 -23.01 8.71
CA TRP A 146 -17.00 -22.52 10.02
C TRP A 146 -18.31 -23.16 10.45
N LEU A 147 -18.49 -23.26 11.76
CA LEU A 147 -19.63 -23.86 12.41
C LEU A 147 -20.31 -22.80 13.28
N ALA A 148 -21.59 -22.54 13.06
CA ALA A 148 -22.41 -21.70 13.93
C ALA A 148 -23.43 -22.54 14.68
N LEU A 149 -23.52 -22.31 15.98
CA LEU A 149 -24.44 -22.96 16.89
C LEU A 149 -25.45 -21.95 17.41
N GLU A 150 -26.75 -22.21 17.24
CA GLU A 150 -27.82 -21.48 17.91
C GLU A 150 -28.18 -22.21 19.20
N LEU A 151 -27.92 -21.54 20.33
CA LEU A 151 -28.06 -22.13 21.66
C LEU A 151 -29.50 -21.98 22.13
N ARG A 152 -30.07 -23.08 22.61
CA ARG A 152 -31.49 -23.20 22.95
C ARG A 152 -31.63 -23.83 24.34
N PRO A 153 -32.77 -23.59 25.01
CA PRO A 153 -33.09 -24.40 26.18
C PRO A 153 -33.10 -25.89 25.84
N GLY A 154 -32.58 -26.73 26.74
CA GLY A 154 -32.55 -28.19 26.57
C GLY A 154 -31.26 -28.77 25.99
N GLY A 155 -30.19 -27.97 25.83
CA GLY A 155 -28.84 -28.47 25.58
C GLY A 155 -28.57 -29.03 24.18
N VAL A 156 -29.48 -28.82 23.21
CA VAL A 156 -29.30 -29.22 21.81
C VAL A 156 -29.20 -27.99 20.93
N PRO A 157 -28.04 -27.70 20.31
CA PRO A 157 -27.89 -26.52 19.46
C PRO A 157 -28.49 -26.76 18.08
N LYS A 158 -28.97 -25.71 17.41
CA LYS A 158 -29.12 -25.78 15.95
C LYS A 158 -27.79 -25.54 15.28
N VAL A 159 -27.53 -26.29 14.22
CA VAL A 159 -26.24 -26.27 13.54
C VAL A 159 -26.36 -25.53 12.21
N LYS A 160 -25.33 -24.75 11.87
CA LYS A 160 -25.17 -24.19 10.53
C LYS A 160 -23.70 -24.23 10.17
N VAL A 161 -23.40 -24.60 8.93
CA VAL A 161 -22.04 -24.57 8.40
C VAL A 161 -21.89 -23.44 7.40
N TYR A 162 -20.72 -22.82 7.37
CA TYR A 162 -20.29 -21.85 6.37
C TYR A 162 -19.12 -22.44 5.60
N LEU A 163 -19.23 -22.39 4.28
CA LEU A 163 -18.30 -22.94 3.32
C LEU A 163 -17.75 -21.80 2.45
N ASN A 164 -16.56 -22.00 1.91
CA ASN A 164 -15.84 -21.03 1.09
C ASN A 164 -16.09 -21.27 -0.41
N PRO A 165 -16.89 -20.44 -1.11
CA PRO A 165 -17.12 -20.62 -2.55
C PRO A 165 -15.86 -20.49 -3.39
N ALA A 166 -14.82 -19.81 -2.90
CA ALA A 166 -13.55 -19.64 -3.58
C ALA A 166 -12.55 -20.77 -3.27
N ALA A 167 -12.99 -21.91 -2.73
CA ALA A 167 -12.11 -23.02 -2.35
C ALA A 167 -11.27 -23.56 -3.52
N SER A 168 -11.73 -23.42 -4.78
CA SER A 168 -10.99 -23.77 -6.00
C SER A 168 -10.52 -22.55 -6.79
N GLY A 169 -10.32 -21.42 -6.12
CA GLY A 169 -9.94 -20.13 -6.72
C GLY A 169 -11.08 -19.10 -6.75
N VAL A 170 -10.74 -17.82 -6.57
CA VAL A 170 -11.70 -16.70 -6.47
C VAL A 170 -12.55 -16.54 -7.74
N ASP A 171 -11.94 -16.74 -8.91
CA ASP A 171 -12.64 -16.61 -10.20
C ASP A 171 -13.72 -17.69 -10.40
N ARG A 172 -13.62 -18.81 -9.67
CA ARG A 172 -14.58 -19.92 -9.70
C ARG A 172 -15.67 -19.81 -8.64
N ALA A 173 -15.65 -18.77 -7.79
CA ALA A 173 -16.61 -18.63 -6.70
C ALA A 173 -18.07 -18.58 -7.19
N ALA A 174 -18.33 -17.82 -8.26
CA ALA A 174 -19.67 -17.72 -8.86
C ALA A 174 -20.15 -19.06 -9.46
N GLU A 175 -19.25 -19.78 -10.13
CA GLU A 175 -19.51 -21.13 -10.68
C GLU A 175 -19.84 -22.11 -9.55
N THR A 176 -19.04 -22.10 -8.49
CA THR A 176 -19.18 -22.97 -7.32
C THR A 176 -20.52 -22.73 -6.62
N VAL A 177 -20.92 -21.47 -6.40
CA VAL A 177 -22.26 -21.15 -5.84
C VAL A 177 -23.37 -21.65 -6.75
N ARG A 178 -23.27 -21.44 -8.06
CA ARG A 178 -24.30 -21.86 -9.02
C ARG A 178 -24.48 -23.37 -9.03
N GLU A 179 -23.36 -24.10 -9.10
CA GLU A 179 -23.35 -25.56 -9.08
C GLU A 179 -23.88 -26.10 -7.74
N ALA A 180 -23.48 -25.51 -6.62
CA ALA A 180 -23.98 -25.89 -5.30
C ALA A 180 -25.51 -25.68 -5.18
N LEU A 181 -26.02 -24.55 -5.67
CA LEU A 181 -27.46 -24.30 -5.73
C LEU A 181 -28.18 -25.32 -6.63
N ASP A 182 -27.64 -25.64 -7.81
CA ASP A 182 -28.23 -26.65 -8.70
C ASP A 182 -28.28 -28.03 -8.04
N ARG A 183 -27.16 -28.49 -7.46
CA ARG A 183 -27.10 -29.76 -6.73
C ARG A 183 -28.14 -29.80 -5.61
N LEU A 184 -28.35 -28.71 -4.89
CA LEU A 184 -29.38 -28.66 -3.84
C LEU A 184 -30.82 -28.45 -4.36
N GLY A 185 -31.02 -28.37 -5.68
CA GLY A 185 -32.33 -28.24 -6.31
C GLY A 185 -32.81 -26.80 -6.49
N HIS A 186 -31.97 -25.80 -6.28
CA HIS A 186 -32.29 -24.37 -6.40
C HIS A 186 -31.76 -23.76 -7.71
N ARG A 187 -32.02 -24.41 -8.85
CA ARG A 187 -31.48 -24.02 -10.19
C ARG A 187 -31.65 -22.56 -10.57
N GLN A 188 -32.77 -21.95 -10.19
CA GLN A 188 -33.09 -20.57 -10.53
C GLN A 188 -32.56 -19.55 -9.52
N ALA A 189 -32.10 -19.99 -8.35
CA ALA A 189 -31.72 -19.12 -7.23
C ALA A 189 -30.53 -18.21 -7.54
N PHE A 190 -29.54 -18.70 -8.31
CA PHE A 190 -28.36 -17.91 -8.64
C PHE A 190 -28.73 -16.66 -9.46
N ALA A 191 -29.64 -16.80 -10.42
CA ALA A 191 -30.10 -15.70 -11.26
C ALA A 191 -30.91 -14.65 -10.49
N ALA A 192 -31.48 -15.02 -9.34
CA ALA A 192 -32.24 -14.12 -8.48
C ALA A 192 -31.35 -13.30 -7.52
N LEU A 193 -30.05 -13.59 -7.43
CA LEU A 193 -29.13 -12.81 -6.58
C LEU A 193 -28.90 -11.40 -7.16
N PRO A 194 -28.68 -10.38 -6.32
CA PRO A 194 -28.27 -9.07 -6.81
C PRO A 194 -26.86 -9.13 -7.42
N GLN A 195 -26.48 -8.10 -8.18
CA GLN A 195 -25.09 -7.93 -8.60
C GLN A 195 -24.18 -7.94 -7.36
N ALA A 196 -23.05 -8.63 -7.47
CA ALA A 196 -22.16 -8.90 -6.35
C ALA A 196 -20.71 -8.71 -6.79
N ASP A 197 -19.88 -8.15 -5.90
CA ASP A 197 -18.43 -8.05 -6.10
C ASP A 197 -17.69 -9.33 -5.69
N GLY A 198 -18.40 -10.30 -5.12
CA GLY A 198 -17.86 -11.60 -4.72
C GLY A 198 -18.84 -12.42 -3.88
N TYR A 199 -18.49 -13.69 -3.65
CA TYR A 199 -19.31 -14.66 -2.91
C TYR A 199 -18.51 -15.19 -1.71
N PRO A 200 -18.47 -14.47 -0.58
CA PRO A 200 -17.58 -14.80 0.53
C PRO A 200 -17.99 -16.07 1.28
N PHE A 201 -19.29 -16.40 1.31
CA PHE A 201 -19.78 -17.57 2.05
C PHE A 201 -20.97 -18.23 1.37
N PHE A 202 -21.01 -19.55 1.47
CA PHE A 202 -22.17 -20.38 1.21
C PHE A 202 -22.50 -21.14 2.49
N ALA A 203 -23.74 -21.09 2.98
CA ALA A 203 -24.08 -21.70 4.26
C ALA A 203 -25.31 -22.62 4.19
N LEU A 204 -25.27 -23.66 5.01
CA LEU A 204 -26.32 -24.67 5.13
C LEU A 204 -26.77 -24.75 6.58
N ASP A 205 -28.08 -24.64 6.78
CA ASP A 205 -28.72 -24.99 8.06
C ASP A 205 -28.80 -26.53 8.17
N LEU A 206 -28.10 -27.10 9.15
CA LEU A 206 -28.09 -28.54 9.44
C LEU A 206 -28.78 -28.80 10.79
N GLY A 207 -29.47 -29.92 10.96
CA GLY A 207 -30.23 -30.17 12.19
C GLY A 207 -31.71 -29.85 12.11
N ASP A 208 -32.33 -29.72 13.28
CA ASP A 208 -33.77 -29.59 13.47
C ASP A 208 -34.29 -28.17 13.16
N TRP A 209 -34.11 -27.73 11.91
CA TRP A 209 -34.69 -26.50 11.40
C TRP A 209 -36.08 -26.79 10.84
N GLU A 210 -37.09 -26.03 11.29
CA GLU A 210 -38.47 -26.08 10.73
C GLU A 210 -38.47 -25.99 9.20
N THR A 211 -37.56 -25.20 8.65
CA THR A 211 -37.32 -25.14 7.21
C THR A 211 -35.82 -24.93 6.98
N PRO A 212 -35.06 -25.98 6.67
CA PRO A 212 -33.63 -25.87 6.41
C PRO A 212 -33.38 -24.91 5.23
N ARG A 213 -32.43 -24.00 5.40
CA ARG A 213 -32.10 -22.97 4.42
C ARG A 213 -30.74 -23.20 3.79
N VAL A 214 -30.69 -22.95 2.49
CA VAL A 214 -29.45 -22.67 1.76
C VAL A 214 -29.25 -21.16 1.73
N LYS A 215 -28.04 -20.69 2.04
CA LYS A 215 -27.74 -19.27 2.17
C LYS A 215 -26.54 -18.87 1.33
N VAL A 216 -26.71 -17.84 0.50
CA VAL A 216 -25.62 -17.26 -0.28
C VAL A 216 -25.34 -15.87 0.24
N TYR A 217 -24.08 -15.63 0.62
CA TYR A 217 -23.60 -14.30 1.00
C TYR A 217 -22.91 -13.68 -0.21
N VAL A 218 -23.15 -12.38 -0.41
CA VAL A 218 -22.57 -11.60 -1.49
C VAL A 218 -21.97 -10.31 -0.95
N THR A 219 -20.87 -9.88 -1.57
CA THR A 219 -20.10 -8.69 -1.19
C THR A 219 -20.55 -7.46 -1.97
N HIS A 220 -20.68 -6.33 -1.28
CA HIS A 220 -20.97 -5.01 -1.86
C HIS A 220 -19.91 -3.98 -1.43
N ARG A 221 -18.97 -3.68 -2.33
CA ARG A 221 -17.93 -2.65 -2.17
C ARG A 221 -18.50 -1.28 -2.52
N ASN A 222 -18.10 -0.26 -1.77
CA ASN A 222 -18.52 1.13 -2.02
C ASN A 222 -20.06 1.32 -2.07
N LEU A 223 -20.80 0.50 -1.31
CA LEU A 223 -22.27 0.52 -1.30
C LEU A 223 -22.78 1.88 -0.79
N ALA A 224 -23.63 2.53 -1.58
CA ALA A 224 -24.33 3.73 -1.13
C ALA A 224 -25.63 3.37 -0.41
N ALA A 225 -26.07 4.24 0.50
CA ALA A 225 -27.35 4.05 1.19
C ALA A 225 -28.55 4.00 0.25
N ALA A 226 -28.50 4.64 -0.93
CA ALA A 226 -29.56 4.58 -1.92
C ALA A 226 -29.69 3.17 -2.54
N ASP A 227 -28.54 2.59 -2.92
CA ASP A 227 -28.40 1.31 -3.61
C ASP A 227 -28.77 0.12 -2.69
N ALA A 228 -28.54 0.25 -1.38
CA ALA A 228 -28.84 -0.79 -0.39
C ALA A 228 -30.32 -1.20 -0.36
N GLY A 229 -31.24 -0.29 -0.67
CA GLY A 229 -32.67 -0.56 -0.72
C GLY A 229 -33.09 -1.47 -1.88
N GLU A 230 -32.24 -1.67 -2.88
CA GLU A 230 -32.50 -2.48 -4.07
C GLU A 230 -31.94 -3.90 -3.96
N LEU A 231 -31.14 -4.17 -2.92
CA LEU A 231 -30.54 -5.47 -2.67
C LEU A 231 -31.55 -6.57 -2.31
N PRO A 232 -32.65 -6.33 -1.58
CA PRO A 232 -33.63 -7.38 -1.29
C PRO A 232 -34.24 -7.96 -2.57
N ARG A 233 -34.26 -9.30 -2.67
CA ARG A 233 -34.84 -10.06 -3.79
C ARG A 233 -35.99 -10.97 -3.38
N THR A 234 -36.44 -10.82 -2.14
CA THR A 234 -37.55 -11.56 -1.51
C THR A 234 -38.91 -10.98 -1.89
N ASP A 235 -39.95 -11.82 -1.95
CA ASP A 235 -41.33 -11.40 -2.22
C ASP A 235 -42.33 -12.03 -1.21
N PRO A 236 -43.09 -11.24 -0.42
CA PRO A 236 -42.87 -9.81 -0.21
C PRO A 236 -41.55 -9.59 0.53
N GLY A 237 -40.82 -8.53 0.16
CA GLY A 237 -39.55 -8.15 0.79
C GLY A 237 -39.68 -7.00 1.78
N PRO A 238 -38.58 -6.67 2.50
CA PRO A 238 -38.54 -5.45 3.31
C PRO A 238 -38.73 -4.21 2.45
N ARG A 239 -39.37 -3.17 3.02
CA ARG A 239 -39.44 -1.86 2.37
C ARG A 239 -38.03 -1.33 2.14
N PRO A 240 -37.69 -0.85 0.93
CA PRO A 240 -36.37 -0.29 0.63
C PRO A 240 -35.93 0.73 1.68
N GLU A 241 -36.82 1.63 2.09
CA GLU A 241 -36.57 2.69 3.07
C GLU A 241 -36.05 2.15 4.39
N THR A 242 -36.55 1.00 4.85
CA THR A 242 -36.09 0.38 6.10
C THR A 242 -34.67 -0.17 5.97
N VAL A 243 -34.31 -0.74 4.81
CA VAL A 243 -32.95 -1.23 4.55
C VAL A 243 -31.97 -0.05 4.43
N ARG A 244 -32.37 1.04 3.75
CA ARG A 244 -31.59 2.26 3.63
C ARG A 244 -31.36 2.91 4.99
N GLU A 245 -32.40 3.02 5.82
CA GLU A 245 -32.31 3.56 7.18
C GLU A 245 -31.36 2.73 8.04
N PHE A 246 -31.53 1.41 8.05
CA PHE A 246 -30.65 0.53 8.81
C PHE A 246 -29.17 0.72 8.43
N LEU A 247 -28.85 0.77 7.14
CA LEU A 247 -27.48 1.01 6.69
C LEU A 247 -26.96 2.37 7.18
N ARG A 248 -27.76 3.43 7.08
CA ARG A 248 -27.36 4.77 7.54
C ARG A 248 -27.05 4.80 9.02
N VAL A 249 -27.90 4.18 9.84
CA VAL A 249 -27.72 4.15 11.30
C VAL A 249 -26.51 3.30 11.68
N ALA A 250 -26.41 2.08 11.15
CA ALA A 250 -25.34 1.16 11.47
C ALA A 250 -23.97 1.68 11.00
N ALA A 251 -23.91 2.38 9.87
CA ALA A 251 -22.68 2.97 9.35
C ALA A 251 -22.40 4.40 9.82
N GLY A 252 -23.31 5.04 10.56
CA GLY A 252 -23.12 6.41 11.09
C GLY A 252 -23.29 7.53 10.06
N LEU A 253 -24.06 7.31 8.99
CA LEU A 253 -24.29 8.27 7.92
C LEU A 253 -25.28 9.39 8.30
N ASP A 254 -26.06 9.21 9.36
CA ASP A 254 -27.03 10.23 9.83
C ASP A 254 -26.38 11.34 10.68
N SER A 255 -25.16 11.12 11.18
CA SER A 255 -24.44 12.01 12.11
C SER A 255 -23.56 13.07 11.43
N SER A 256 -23.59 13.19 10.10
CA SER A 256 -22.83 14.21 9.36
C SER A 256 -23.64 15.50 9.19
N PRO A 257 -23.28 16.62 9.83
CA PRO A 257 -23.97 17.89 9.66
C PRO A 257 -23.39 18.60 8.43
N GLN A 258 -23.70 18.13 7.22
CA GLN A 258 -23.63 18.89 5.97
C GLN A 258 -24.16 18.02 4.80
N HIS A 259 -24.80 18.68 3.83
CA HIS A 259 -25.41 18.17 2.59
C HIS A 259 -26.94 17.98 2.60
N SER A 260 -27.66 19.06 2.91
CA SER A 260 -28.92 19.34 2.22
C SER A 260 -28.61 19.91 0.82
N GLY A 261 -28.61 19.06 -0.21
CA GLY A 261 -28.51 19.48 -1.60
C GLY A 261 -27.93 18.40 -2.52
N ALA A 262 -28.80 17.72 -3.27
CA ALA A 262 -28.53 16.60 -4.20
C ALA A 262 -28.18 15.24 -3.55
N GLY A 263 -29.18 14.36 -3.45
CA GLY A 263 -29.05 12.99 -2.96
C GLY A 263 -28.29 12.04 -3.89
N LYS A 264 -26.97 12.23 -4.04
CA LYS A 264 -26.04 11.17 -4.45
C LYS A 264 -25.14 10.86 -3.25
N GLY A 265 -25.42 9.72 -2.64
CA GLY A 265 -25.11 9.43 -1.24
C GLY A 265 -23.67 9.03 -0.95
N VAL A 266 -23.26 9.30 0.28
CA VAL A 266 -22.01 8.83 0.90
C VAL A 266 -21.87 7.31 0.68
N ARG A 267 -20.71 6.90 0.16
CA ARG A 267 -20.35 5.50 -0.11
C ARG A 267 -19.48 4.96 1.02
N LEU A 268 -19.64 3.68 1.34
CA LEU A 268 -18.86 3.01 2.37
C LEU A 268 -17.56 2.44 1.80
N GLU A 269 -16.43 3.09 2.10
CA GLU A 269 -15.09 2.78 1.54
C GLU A 269 -14.27 1.79 2.39
N GLY A 270 -14.74 1.48 3.61
CA GLY A 270 -14.15 0.49 4.53
C GLY A 270 -14.43 -0.97 4.15
N ARG A 271 -14.48 -1.87 5.14
CA ARG A 271 -14.81 -3.29 4.90
C ARG A 271 -16.20 -3.41 4.25
N PRO A 272 -16.36 -4.21 3.17
CA PRO A 272 -17.59 -4.21 2.40
C PRO A 272 -18.79 -4.68 3.22
N VAL A 273 -19.95 -4.13 2.88
CA VAL A 273 -21.25 -4.61 3.37
C VAL A 273 -21.54 -5.95 2.71
N LEU A 274 -22.11 -6.89 3.48
CA LEU A 274 -22.56 -8.16 2.93
C LEU A 274 -24.08 -8.21 2.88
N SER A 275 -24.66 -8.77 1.82
CA SER A 275 -26.03 -9.24 1.87
C SER A 275 -26.08 -10.77 1.83
N CYS A 276 -27.05 -11.35 2.53
CA CYS A 276 -27.30 -12.78 2.54
C CYS A 276 -28.71 -13.05 1.99
N HIS A 277 -28.80 -14.01 1.07
CA HIS A 277 -30.04 -14.45 0.45
C HIS A 277 -30.29 -15.91 0.82
N SER A 278 -31.39 -16.16 1.52
CA SER A 278 -31.75 -17.50 2.01
C SER A 278 -32.82 -18.13 1.13
N PHE A 279 -32.71 -19.43 0.87
CA PHE A 279 -33.64 -20.21 0.04
C PHE A 279 -34.13 -21.42 0.84
N THR A 280 -35.45 -21.62 0.84
CA THR A 280 -36.13 -22.76 1.49
C THR A 280 -36.90 -23.63 0.50
N GLU A 281 -37.26 -23.08 -0.66
CA GLU A 281 -38.08 -23.76 -1.67
C GLU A 281 -37.43 -23.61 -3.04
N SER A 282 -37.60 -24.63 -3.89
CA SER A 282 -36.99 -24.68 -5.23
C SER A 282 -37.87 -24.10 -6.34
N GLY A 283 -39.18 -23.97 -6.11
CA GLY A 283 -40.16 -23.73 -7.18
C GLY A 283 -40.22 -22.29 -7.71
N THR A 284 -39.94 -21.28 -6.87
CA THR A 284 -40.07 -19.86 -7.25
C THR A 284 -38.76 -19.23 -7.73
N GLY A 285 -37.61 -19.84 -7.39
CA GLY A 285 -36.28 -19.26 -7.62
C GLY A 285 -35.95 -18.03 -6.78
N LEU A 286 -36.91 -17.44 -6.06
CA LEU A 286 -36.71 -16.25 -5.24
C LEU A 286 -36.25 -16.61 -3.83
N PRO A 287 -35.38 -15.79 -3.20
CA PRO A 287 -35.05 -15.93 -1.79
C PRO A 287 -36.30 -15.85 -0.89
N SER A 288 -36.34 -16.67 0.16
CA SER A 288 -37.31 -16.60 1.26
C SER A 288 -36.84 -15.73 2.42
N GLY A 289 -35.56 -15.34 2.43
CA GLY A 289 -35.00 -14.42 3.43
C GLY A 289 -33.89 -13.52 2.87
N PHE A 290 -33.74 -12.36 3.49
CA PHE A 290 -32.72 -11.35 3.18
C PHE A 290 -32.04 -10.91 4.48
N THR A 291 -30.73 -10.72 4.46
CA THR A 291 -30.00 -10.08 5.57
C THR A 291 -29.02 -9.06 5.02
N LEU A 292 -28.90 -7.91 5.66
CA LEU A 292 -27.86 -6.92 5.39
C LEU A 292 -26.91 -6.86 6.59
N HIS A 293 -25.62 -7.14 6.39
CA HIS A 293 -24.58 -7.11 7.42
C HIS A 293 -23.66 -5.90 7.22
N VAL A 294 -23.60 -5.02 8.21
CA VAL A 294 -22.77 -3.81 8.22
C VAL A 294 -21.59 -4.02 9.18
N PRO A 295 -20.33 -3.95 8.72
CA PRO A 295 -19.16 -4.06 9.59
C PRO A 295 -18.97 -2.78 10.40
N VAL A 296 -19.80 -2.57 11.42
CA VAL A 296 -19.85 -1.33 12.21
C VAL A 296 -18.49 -0.91 12.75
N ARG A 297 -17.65 -1.89 13.15
CA ARG A 297 -16.29 -1.66 13.66
C ARG A 297 -15.36 -0.88 12.73
N ASP A 298 -15.56 -0.96 11.43
CA ASP A 298 -14.74 -0.24 10.44
C ASP A 298 -15.27 1.17 10.16
N TYR A 299 -16.40 1.52 10.76
CA TYR A 299 -17.04 2.83 10.60
C TYR A 299 -17.19 3.58 11.93
N VAL A 300 -16.57 3.11 13.01
CA VAL A 300 -16.56 3.76 14.33
C VAL A 300 -15.14 4.01 14.82
N ARG A 301 -15.00 4.99 15.73
CA ARG A 301 -13.72 5.29 16.38
C ARG A 301 -13.40 4.31 17.50
N HIS A 302 -14.42 3.92 18.26
CA HIS A 302 -14.31 3.02 19.39
C HIS A 302 -15.65 2.30 19.60
N ASP A 303 -15.66 1.21 20.39
CA ASP A 303 -16.87 0.42 20.60
C ASP A 303 -17.99 1.17 21.33
N GLY A 304 -17.68 2.25 22.05
CA GLY A 304 -18.73 3.15 22.59
C GLY A 304 -19.64 3.72 21.49
N GLU A 305 -19.12 4.02 20.30
CA GLU A 305 -19.93 4.45 19.16
C GLU A 305 -20.66 3.28 18.51
N ALA A 306 -19.99 2.13 18.38
CA ALA A 306 -20.63 0.93 17.83
C ALA A 306 -21.81 0.50 18.70
N TYR A 307 -21.66 0.59 20.01
CA TYR A 307 -22.69 0.35 21.00
C TYR A 307 -23.85 1.34 20.83
N ALA A 308 -23.57 2.64 20.75
CA ALA A 308 -24.60 3.65 20.51
C ALA A 308 -25.39 3.39 19.22
N ARG A 309 -24.72 2.96 18.14
CA ARG A 309 -25.37 2.57 16.88
C ARG A 309 -26.21 1.31 17.02
N ALA A 310 -25.70 0.29 17.72
CA ALA A 310 -26.44 -0.94 18.00
C ALA A 310 -27.73 -0.64 18.79
N VAL A 311 -27.63 0.15 19.86
CA VAL A 311 -28.78 0.63 20.66
C VAL A 311 -29.77 1.40 19.79
N ALA A 312 -29.30 2.30 18.93
CA ALA A 312 -30.15 3.09 18.05
C ALA A 312 -30.88 2.23 17.01
N VAL A 313 -30.24 1.18 16.48
CA VAL A 313 -30.88 0.19 15.61
C VAL A 313 -31.94 -0.60 16.38
N LEU A 314 -31.58 -1.17 17.54
CA LEU A 314 -32.49 -2.00 18.35
C LEU A 314 -33.76 -1.23 18.74
N ARG A 315 -33.64 0.03 19.18
CA ARG A 315 -34.77 0.89 19.54
C ARG A 315 -35.70 1.15 18.35
N ARG A 316 -35.15 1.41 17.16
CA ARG A 316 -35.94 1.63 15.92
C ARG A 316 -36.75 0.40 15.52
N HIS A 317 -36.29 -0.79 15.91
CA HIS A 317 -36.98 -2.05 15.65
C HIS A 317 -37.77 -2.59 16.86
N GLY A 318 -37.94 -1.81 17.93
CA GLY A 318 -38.75 -2.20 19.09
C GLY A 318 -38.13 -3.33 19.93
N MET A 319 -36.81 -3.44 19.96
CA MET A 319 -36.09 -4.51 20.66
C MET A 319 -35.47 -4.01 21.97
N ASP A 320 -35.45 -4.87 22.99
CA ASP A 320 -34.83 -4.56 24.29
C ASP A 320 -33.30 -4.40 24.16
N THR A 321 -32.79 -3.25 24.58
CA THR A 321 -31.36 -2.94 24.55
C THR A 321 -30.63 -3.44 25.78
N ALA A 322 -31.32 -3.69 26.90
CA ALA A 322 -30.68 -4.07 28.16
C ALA A 322 -29.96 -5.42 28.07
N ALA A 323 -30.42 -6.32 27.21
CA ALA A 323 -29.74 -7.58 26.95
C ALA A 323 -28.38 -7.38 26.26
N LEU A 324 -28.24 -6.39 25.36
CA LEU A 324 -26.94 -6.05 24.77
C LEU A 324 -25.97 -5.53 25.85
N ASP A 325 -26.45 -4.66 26.73
CA ASP A 325 -25.65 -4.08 27.82
C ASP A 325 -25.08 -5.16 28.74
N ARG A 326 -25.95 -6.07 29.20
CA ARG A 326 -25.55 -7.21 30.05
C ARG A 326 -24.54 -8.10 29.35
N SER A 327 -24.76 -8.41 28.08
CA SER A 327 -23.85 -9.29 27.33
C SER A 327 -22.47 -8.67 27.13
N LEU A 328 -22.37 -7.39 26.74
CA LEU A 328 -21.06 -6.76 26.57
C LEU A 328 -20.27 -6.71 27.88
N ALA A 329 -20.94 -6.42 29.00
CA ALA A 329 -20.34 -6.43 30.33
C ALA A 329 -19.85 -7.82 30.79
N THR A 330 -20.38 -8.90 30.19
CA THR A 330 -19.96 -10.28 30.52
C THR A 330 -18.78 -10.78 29.68
N VAL A 331 -18.59 -10.20 28.48
CA VAL A 331 -17.56 -10.64 27.53
C VAL A 331 -16.24 -9.91 27.77
N THR A 332 -16.28 -8.63 28.11
CA THR A 332 -15.08 -7.81 28.31
C THR A 332 -15.18 -6.94 29.55
N SER A 333 -14.05 -6.73 30.23
CA SER A 333 -13.94 -5.82 31.38
C SER A 333 -13.37 -4.44 31.02
N ARG A 334 -12.92 -4.27 29.76
CA ARG A 334 -12.36 -2.99 29.29
C ARG A 334 -13.46 -1.96 29.07
N LEU A 335 -13.10 -0.68 29.11
CA LEU A 335 -14.02 0.36 28.72
C LEU A 335 -14.23 0.33 27.20
N LEU A 336 -15.45 0.59 26.76
CA LEU A 336 -15.79 0.56 25.33
C LEU A 336 -15.06 1.63 24.51
N HIS A 337 -14.46 2.64 25.13
CA HIS A 337 -13.65 3.66 24.45
C HIS A 337 -12.17 3.27 24.32
N ASP A 338 -11.71 2.24 25.03
CA ASP A 338 -10.31 1.80 25.04
C ASP A 338 -9.95 0.90 23.84
N GLY A 339 -10.90 0.67 22.95
CA GLY A 339 -10.72 -0.19 21.78
C GLY A 339 -11.88 -0.14 20.82
N VAL A 340 -11.70 -0.78 19.66
CA VAL A 340 -12.70 -0.93 18.62
C VAL A 340 -12.72 -2.39 18.14
N GLY A 341 -13.90 -2.92 17.81
CA GLY A 341 -14.05 -4.26 17.25
C GLY A 341 -14.74 -5.27 18.17
N LEU A 342 -15.10 -4.89 19.40
CA LEU A 342 -15.96 -5.72 20.25
C LEU A 342 -17.30 -5.96 19.59
N ILE A 343 -17.94 -4.94 19.02
CA ILE A 343 -19.15 -5.11 18.20
C ILE A 343 -18.70 -5.14 16.73
N ALA A 344 -18.55 -6.33 16.17
CA ALA A 344 -17.95 -6.50 14.86
C ALA A 344 -18.89 -6.11 13.72
N TYR A 345 -20.12 -6.61 13.78
CA TYR A 345 -21.16 -6.40 12.77
C TYR A 345 -22.51 -6.09 13.43
N LEU A 346 -23.33 -5.32 12.72
CA LEU A 346 -24.77 -5.27 12.92
C LEU A 346 -25.44 -5.85 11.69
N ALA A 347 -26.45 -6.69 11.88
CA ALA A 347 -27.21 -7.24 10.77
C ALA A 347 -28.71 -7.06 10.94
N LEU A 348 -29.40 -6.71 9.86
CA LEU A 348 -30.86 -6.66 9.79
C LEU A 348 -31.35 -7.82 8.94
N VAL A 349 -32.15 -8.69 9.55
CA VAL A 349 -32.65 -9.93 8.96
C VAL A 349 -34.16 -9.83 8.73
N TYR A 350 -34.57 -10.18 7.51
CA TYR A 350 -35.94 -10.39 7.11
C TYR A 350 -36.12 -11.83 6.64
N GLU A 351 -37.18 -12.45 7.10
CA GLU A 351 -37.56 -13.81 6.74
C GLU A 351 -39.07 -13.83 6.54
N ARG A 352 -39.51 -14.43 5.43
CA ARG A 352 -40.93 -14.45 5.07
C ARG A 352 -41.77 -15.02 6.23
N GLY A 353 -42.81 -14.29 6.63
CA GLY A 353 -43.72 -14.69 7.70
C GLY A 353 -43.16 -14.56 9.12
N ARG A 354 -41.99 -13.93 9.32
CA ARG A 354 -41.39 -13.68 10.64
C ARG A 354 -41.17 -12.17 10.87
N PRO A 355 -41.19 -11.70 12.13
CA PRO A 355 -40.81 -10.33 12.44
C PRO A 355 -39.34 -10.06 12.08
N PRO A 356 -38.97 -8.79 11.78
CA PRO A 356 -37.58 -8.42 11.55
C PRO A 356 -36.73 -8.73 12.77
N ARG A 357 -35.50 -9.16 12.53
CA ARG A 357 -34.53 -9.50 13.58
C ARG A 357 -33.27 -8.68 13.38
N VAL A 358 -32.74 -8.11 14.46
CA VAL A 358 -31.43 -7.45 14.45
C VAL A 358 -30.42 -8.39 15.10
N THR A 359 -29.22 -8.53 14.54
CA THR A 359 -28.15 -9.32 15.14
C THR A 359 -26.93 -8.44 15.41
N ALA A 360 -26.41 -8.49 16.64
CA ALA A 360 -25.12 -7.90 17.00
C ALA A 360 -24.08 -9.02 17.13
N TYR A 361 -22.96 -8.87 16.43
CA TYR A 361 -21.83 -9.81 16.45
C TYR A 361 -20.78 -9.30 17.43
N ILE A 362 -20.35 -10.15 18.35
CA ILE A 362 -19.54 -9.78 19.51
C ILE A 362 -18.24 -10.59 19.50
N SER A 363 -17.11 -9.90 19.39
CA SER A 363 -15.78 -10.51 19.47
C SER A 363 -15.52 -11.11 20.86
N SER A 364 -14.80 -12.22 20.90
CA SER A 364 -14.30 -12.82 22.14
C SER A 364 -13.07 -12.07 22.70
N GLU A 365 -12.34 -11.34 21.86
CA GLU A 365 -11.13 -10.58 22.23
C GLU A 365 -10.08 -11.42 22.98
N ALA A 366 -9.92 -12.69 22.61
CA ALA A 366 -9.03 -13.60 23.33
C ALA A 366 -7.55 -13.25 23.13
N TYR A 367 -7.17 -12.76 21.94
CA TYR A 367 -5.77 -12.50 21.61
C TYR A 367 -5.42 -11.02 21.57
N ALA A 368 -6.31 -10.17 21.06
CA ALA A 368 -6.02 -8.74 20.94
C ALA A 368 -7.28 -7.86 20.92
N VAL A 369 -7.10 -6.62 21.35
CA VAL A 369 -8.06 -5.53 21.18
C VAL A 369 -7.44 -4.50 20.25
N ARG A 370 -8.15 -4.12 19.19
CA ARG A 370 -7.68 -3.05 18.29
C ARG A 370 -7.82 -1.69 19.02
N PRO A 371 -6.80 -0.84 19.01
CA PRO A 371 -6.86 0.45 19.70
C PRO A 371 -7.90 1.39 19.05
N PRO A 372 -8.47 2.34 19.82
CA PRO A 372 -9.45 3.28 19.31
C PRO A 372 -8.81 4.26 18.33
N LEU A 373 -9.59 4.76 17.36
CA LEU A 373 -9.16 5.81 16.44
C LEU A 373 -9.23 7.19 17.14
N PRO A 374 -8.27 8.10 16.87
CA PRO A 374 -8.24 9.42 17.49
C PRO A 374 -9.49 10.23 17.12
N ALA A 375 -9.97 11.05 18.06
CA ALA A 375 -11.07 11.96 17.82
C ALA A 375 -10.65 13.06 16.82
N GLN A 376 -11.46 13.32 15.78
CA GLN A 376 -11.31 14.54 14.99
C GLN A 376 -11.50 15.76 15.91
N PRO A 377 -10.67 16.82 15.78
CA PRO A 377 -10.90 18.07 16.50
C PRO A 377 -12.24 18.68 16.06
N PRO A 378 -13.00 19.32 16.96
CA PRO A 378 -14.30 19.91 16.61
C PRO A 378 -14.11 21.03 15.58
N HIS A 379 -14.82 20.91 14.45
CA HIS A 379 -14.90 21.95 13.42
C HIS A 379 -15.39 23.26 14.03
N GLN A 380 -14.56 24.31 13.98
CA GLN A 380 -15.03 25.67 14.22
C GLN A 380 -16.02 26.05 13.12
N THR A 381 -17.25 26.32 13.51
CA THR A 381 -18.33 26.80 12.65
C THR A 381 -17.99 28.21 12.14
N PHE A 382 -17.66 28.33 10.86
CA PHE A 382 -17.61 29.63 10.19
C PHE A 382 -19.03 30.11 9.87
N SER A 383 -19.43 31.24 10.45
CA SER A 383 -20.65 31.97 10.08
C SER A 383 -20.47 32.68 8.73
N PRO A 384 -21.52 32.79 7.89
CA PRO A 384 -21.39 33.40 6.57
C PRO A 384 -21.48 34.93 6.61
N HIS A 385 -20.65 35.54 5.78
CA HIS A 385 -20.68 36.92 5.28
C HIS A 385 -20.56 38.09 6.26
N ARG A 386 -19.42 38.80 6.18
CA ARG A 386 -19.40 40.25 5.97
C ARG A 386 -18.30 40.65 4.98
N THR A 387 -18.64 41.68 4.23
CA THR A 387 -18.02 42.25 3.04
C THR A 387 -16.66 42.93 3.26
N ALA A 388 -15.95 43.07 2.13
CA ALA A 388 -14.66 43.72 1.91
C ALA A 388 -14.38 45.00 2.73
N GLY A 389 -13.14 45.09 3.22
CA GLY A 389 -12.51 46.28 3.78
C GLY A 389 -10.99 46.07 3.84
N THR A 390 -10.27 47.04 3.32
CA THR A 390 -8.84 47.09 2.97
C THR A 390 -7.89 47.39 4.15
N GLU A 391 -6.62 46.96 4.00
CA GLU A 391 -5.37 47.41 4.67
C GLU A 391 -4.93 46.75 6.00
N PRO A 392 -3.64 46.83 6.40
CA PRO A 392 -2.57 45.92 6.00
C PRO A 392 -1.95 45.14 7.18
N ARG A 393 -1.22 44.08 6.85
CA ARG A 393 -0.43 43.27 7.78
C ARG A 393 0.62 44.10 8.52
N GLU A 394 0.55 44.11 9.84
CA GLU A 394 1.74 44.32 10.68
C GLU A 394 2.40 42.98 10.99
N THR A 395 3.67 42.93 10.59
CA THR A 395 4.69 41.96 10.94
C THR A 395 5.00 41.98 12.44
N LEU A 396 5.07 40.80 13.05
CA LEU A 396 5.93 40.56 14.21
C LEU A 396 6.70 39.25 13.98
N HIS A 397 7.98 39.43 13.65
CA HIS A 397 9.03 38.43 13.74
C HIS A 397 9.19 37.95 15.19
N SER A 398 9.44 36.66 15.39
CA SER A 398 10.77 36.15 15.78
C SER A 398 10.67 34.72 16.34
N VAL A 399 11.61 33.90 15.90
CA VAL A 399 11.91 32.54 16.37
C VAL A 399 12.18 32.53 17.88
N GLY A 400 11.62 31.55 18.59
CA GLY A 400 11.92 31.28 19.99
C GLY A 400 11.42 29.90 20.42
N ASN A 401 12.36 28.99 20.68
CA ASN A 401 12.23 27.67 21.29
C ASN A 401 11.11 27.54 22.34
N GLY A 402 10.32 26.46 22.27
CA GLY A 402 9.57 25.98 23.45
C GLY A 402 8.39 25.05 23.19
N LYS A 403 8.65 23.74 23.31
CA LYS A 403 7.72 22.60 23.50
C LYS A 403 6.95 22.09 22.27
N ALA A 404 7.57 21.08 21.67
CA ALA A 404 7.04 20.11 20.72
C ALA A 404 5.65 19.58 21.13
N GLY A 405 4.62 19.89 20.34
CA GLY A 405 3.63 18.87 20.02
C GLY A 405 4.35 17.81 19.19
N ALA A 406 4.25 16.54 19.56
CA ALA A 406 4.88 15.47 18.82
C ALA A 406 4.37 15.51 17.37
N GLU A 407 5.21 16.00 16.44
CA GLU A 407 5.02 15.70 15.02
C GLU A 407 4.84 14.19 14.91
N ILE A 408 3.78 13.75 14.24
CA ILE A 408 3.59 12.33 13.97
C ILE A 408 4.66 11.95 12.95
N ARG A 409 5.73 11.36 13.47
CA ARG A 409 6.96 10.96 12.79
C ARG A 409 6.91 9.45 12.51
N MET A 410 5.98 9.01 11.66
CA MET A 410 5.76 7.60 11.35
C MET A 410 5.34 7.38 9.91
N GLU A 411 5.58 6.18 9.39
CA GLU A 411 5.15 5.80 8.06
C GLU A 411 3.61 5.91 7.92
N PRO A 412 3.08 6.62 6.90
CA PRO A 412 1.64 6.79 6.67
C PRO A 412 1.05 5.54 5.98
N TYR A 413 1.72 4.41 6.14
CA TYR A 413 1.37 3.11 5.63
C TYR A 413 1.84 2.04 6.62
N ARG A 414 1.20 0.87 6.56
CA ARG A 414 1.64 -0.32 7.28
C ARG A 414 2.20 -1.33 6.29
N ILE A 415 3.19 -2.09 6.72
CA ILE A 415 3.80 -3.16 5.93
C ILE A 415 2.73 -4.22 5.64
N LYS A 416 2.49 -4.51 4.36
CA LYS A 416 1.48 -5.48 3.89
C LYS A 416 2.07 -6.86 3.61
N VAL A 417 3.26 -6.88 2.98
CA VAL A 417 4.05 -8.06 2.65
C VAL A 417 5.50 -7.72 2.99
N VAL A 418 6.27 -8.69 3.47
CA VAL A 418 7.70 -8.55 3.78
C VAL A 418 8.53 -9.44 2.86
N GLU A 419 9.73 -8.97 2.52
CA GLU A 419 10.79 -9.75 1.91
C GLU A 419 11.90 -9.97 2.96
N PRO A 420 12.32 -11.21 3.24
CA PRO A 420 13.45 -11.47 4.14
C PRO A 420 14.76 -10.89 3.59
N ILE A 421 15.53 -10.19 4.43
CA ILE A 421 16.88 -9.72 4.09
C ILE A 421 17.95 -10.68 4.62
N PRO A 422 19.06 -10.91 3.87
CA PRO A 422 20.12 -11.80 4.33
C PRO A 422 20.94 -11.17 5.46
N LEU A 423 21.22 -11.95 6.50
CA LEU A 423 22.14 -11.56 7.58
C LEU A 423 23.50 -12.21 7.33
N THR A 424 24.40 -11.47 6.69
CA THR A 424 25.71 -11.98 6.26
C THR A 424 26.78 -11.83 7.35
N THR A 425 27.75 -12.75 7.35
CA THR A 425 28.96 -12.64 8.20
C THR A 425 30.06 -11.86 7.49
N PRO A 426 31.02 -11.25 8.23
CA PRO A 426 32.17 -10.59 7.62
C PRO A 426 32.95 -11.48 6.64
N GLN A 427 33.10 -12.77 6.94
CA GLN A 427 33.81 -13.73 6.08
C GLN A 427 33.05 -13.98 4.77
N GLN A 428 31.72 -14.11 4.83
CA GLN A 428 30.88 -14.26 3.63
C GLN A 428 30.99 -13.03 2.73
N ARG A 429 30.91 -11.82 3.33
CA ARG A 429 31.02 -10.57 2.56
C ARG A 429 32.38 -10.41 1.92
N LYS A 430 33.46 -10.72 2.63
CA LYS A 430 34.82 -10.69 2.07
C LYS A 430 34.95 -11.64 0.86
N ALA A 431 34.52 -12.90 1.01
CA ALA A 431 34.58 -13.88 -0.06
C ALA A 431 33.73 -13.47 -1.28
N ALA A 432 32.53 -12.92 -1.05
CA ALA A 432 31.67 -12.41 -2.11
C ALA A 432 32.32 -11.23 -2.86
N LEU A 433 32.91 -10.27 -2.13
CA LEU A 433 33.54 -9.09 -2.73
C LEU A 433 34.78 -9.46 -3.56
N GLU A 434 35.60 -10.38 -3.07
CA GLU A 434 36.74 -10.93 -3.81
C GLU A 434 36.29 -11.65 -5.09
N ARG A 435 35.22 -12.47 -5.01
CA ARG A 435 34.65 -13.21 -6.15
C ARG A 435 34.18 -12.29 -7.29
N VAL A 436 33.63 -11.12 -6.95
CA VAL A 436 33.14 -10.14 -7.94
C VAL A 436 34.20 -9.11 -8.33
N HIS A 437 35.47 -9.37 -8.00
CA HIS A 437 36.58 -8.45 -8.29
C HIS A 437 36.30 -7.02 -7.78
N TYR A 438 35.73 -6.93 -6.58
CA TYR A 438 35.42 -5.69 -5.90
C TYR A 438 34.46 -4.76 -6.67
N ASN A 439 33.68 -5.28 -7.62
CA ASN A 439 32.59 -4.53 -8.23
C ASN A 439 31.25 -4.90 -7.58
N LEU A 440 30.66 -3.95 -6.85
CA LEU A 440 29.40 -4.15 -6.13
C LEU A 440 28.19 -4.42 -7.05
N PHE A 441 28.26 -4.05 -8.33
CA PHE A 441 27.21 -4.34 -9.31
C PHE A 441 27.06 -5.85 -9.59
N ASP A 442 28.13 -6.63 -9.44
CA ASP A 442 28.14 -8.08 -9.71
C ASP A 442 27.82 -8.92 -8.44
N LEU A 443 27.58 -8.28 -7.29
CA LEU A 443 27.09 -8.96 -6.07
C LEU A 443 25.67 -9.49 -6.28
N ARG A 444 25.40 -10.69 -5.76
CA ARG A 444 24.06 -11.28 -5.77
C ARG A 444 23.20 -10.61 -4.70
N ALA A 445 21.89 -10.52 -4.95
CA ALA A 445 20.96 -9.92 -3.98
C ALA A 445 20.97 -10.66 -2.62
N GLU A 446 21.10 -11.99 -2.62
CA GLU A 446 21.20 -12.83 -1.42
C GLU A 446 22.46 -12.59 -0.57
N GLU A 447 23.40 -11.79 -1.07
CA GLU A 447 24.64 -11.41 -0.38
C GLU A 447 24.57 -9.99 0.20
N VAL A 448 23.48 -9.25 -0.02
CA VAL A 448 23.33 -7.83 0.36
C VAL A 448 22.23 -7.66 1.40
N THR A 449 22.60 -7.15 2.59
CA THR A 449 21.66 -6.95 3.70
C THR A 449 20.80 -5.70 3.50
N ILE A 450 21.41 -4.57 3.11
CA ILE A 450 20.70 -3.33 2.76
C ILE A 450 21.18 -2.87 1.39
N ASP A 451 20.27 -2.81 0.43
CA ASP A 451 20.56 -2.38 -0.93
C ASP A 451 20.13 -0.92 -1.18
N LEU A 452 21.12 -0.02 -1.16
CA LEU A 452 20.99 1.41 -1.43
C LEU A 452 21.66 1.79 -2.76
N LEU A 453 21.85 0.81 -3.67
CA LEU A 453 22.44 1.04 -4.98
C LEU A 453 21.61 2.01 -5.82
N SER A 454 20.29 1.87 -5.79
CA SER A 454 19.35 2.63 -6.63
C SER A 454 17.94 2.65 -6.05
N ASP A 455 17.23 3.76 -6.25
CA ASP A 455 15.80 3.92 -5.97
C ASP A 455 14.92 3.56 -7.18
N SER A 456 15.53 3.10 -8.28
CA SER A 456 14.86 2.84 -9.55
C SER A 456 14.39 1.39 -9.70
N GLY A 457 13.10 1.15 -9.51
CA GLY A 457 12.45 -0.15 -9.69
C GLY A 457 12.49 -1.02 -8.44
N THR A 458 12.93 -0.45 -7.33
CA THR A 458 13.17 -1.12 -6.06
C THR A 458 12.15 -0.71 -4.99
N GLY A 459 11.20 0.17 -5.30
CA GLY A 459 10.18 0.61 -4.34
C GLY A 459 9.11 -0.44 -4.09
N ALA A 460 8.55 -0.48 -2.88
CA ALA A 460 7.47 -1.40 -2.53
C ALA A 460 6.13 -0.91 -3.10
N LEU A 461 5.40 -1.80 -3.78
CA LEU A 461 4.05 -1.55 -4.30
C LEU A 461 3.02 -1.49 -3.18
N SER A 462 2.01 -0.64 -3.32
CA SER A 462 0.87 -0.62 -2.40
C SER A 462 -0.06 -1.80 -2.66
N SER A 463 -0.93 -2.11 -1.70
CA SER A 463 -2.00 -3.09 -1.92
C SER A 463 -2.97 -2.67 -3.03
N ALA A 464 -3.14 -1.36 -3.27
CA ALA A 464 -3.98 -0.86 -4.34
C ALA A 464 -3.32 -1.07 -5.71
N GLN A 465 -2.02 -0.79 -5.84
CA GLN A 465 -1.25 -1.10 -7.05
C GLN A 465 -1.30 -2.60 -7.38
N LEU A 466 -1.08 -3.46 -6.38
CA LEU A 466 -1.20 -4.90 -6.57
C LEU A 466 -2.62 -5.31 -7.00
N ALA A 467 -3.67 -4.75 -6.37
CA ALA A 467 -5.05 -5.06 -6.71
C ALA A 467 -5.41 -4.67 -8.14
N VAL A 468 -5.04 -3.47 -8.61
CA VAL A 468 -5.31 -3.05 -9.99
C VAL A 468 -4.47 -3.83 -10.99
N GLY A 469 -3.23 -4.18 -10.62
CA GLY A 469 -2.37 -5.03 -11.44
C GLY A 469 -2.94 -6.44 -11.66
N MET A 470 -3.62 -7.01 -10.66
CA MET A 470 -4.32 -8.30 -10.84
C MET A 470 -5.52 -8.22 -11.79
N ALA A 471 -6.03 -7.01 -12.07
CA ALA A 471 -7.11 -6.78 -13.04
C ALA A 471 -6.59 -6.28 -14.41
N GLY A 472 -5.28 -6.36 -14.65
CA GLY A 472 -4.63 -5.90 -15.87
C GLY A 472 -5.23 -6.52 -17.13
N ASP A 473 -5.51 -5.68 -18.14
CA ASP A 473 -6.00 -6.10 -19.44
C ASP A 473 -4.83 -6.30 -20.41
N GLU A 474 -4.50 -7.56 -20.68
CA GLU A 474 -3.34 -7.95 -21.48
C GLU A 474 -3.61 -7.98 -23.00
N SER A 475 -4.69 -7.32 -23.45
CA SER A 475 -4.99 -7.16 -24.87
C SER A 475 -3.87 -6.42 -25.60
N TYR A 476 -3.39 -7.00 -26.71
CA TYR A 476 -2.27 -6.44 -27.50
C TYR A 476 -2.54 -5.02 -28.03
N ALA A 477 -3.78 -4.73 -28.41
CA ALA A 477 -4.22 -3.43 -28.90
C ALA A 477 -5.52 -3.03 -28.19
N GLY A 478 -5.64 -1.77 -27.80
CA GLY A 478 -6.86 -1.24 -27.18
C GLY A 478 -7.11 -1.75 -25.75
N SER A 479 -6.05 -2.09 -25.02
CA SER A 479 -6.13 -2.51 -23.61
C SER A 479 -6.87 -1.46 -22.76
N ARG A 480 -7.81 -1.90 -21.92
CA ARG A 480 -8.46 -1.02 -20.93
C ARG A 480 -7.46 -0.42 -19.94
N SER A 481 -6.37 -1.14 -19.63
CA SER A 481 -5.30 -0.65 -18.75
C SER A 481 -4.56 0.53 -19.36
N PHE A 482 -4.33 0.51 -20.68
CA PHE A 482 -3.75 1.66 -21.38
C PHE A 482 -4.60 2.91 -21.26
N TYR A 483 -5.92 2.80 -21.44
CA TYR A 483 -6.78 3.98 -21.34
C TYR A 483 -6.78 4.57 -19.93
N ARG A 484 -6.81 3.74 -18.88
CA ARG A 484 -6.68 4.22 -17.48
C ARG A 484 -5.32 4.88 -17.21
N PHE A 485 -4.24 4.28 -17.70
CA PHE A 485 -2.90 4.83 -17.64
C PHE A 485 -2.81 6.18 -18.36
N ARG A 486 -3.24 6.23 -19.62
CA ARG A 486 -3.26 7.45 -20.44
C ARG A 486 -4.05 8.55 -19.76
N ASP A 487 -5.25 8.26 -19.26
CA ASP A 487 -6.11 9.25 -18.62
C ASP A 487 -5.47 9.82 -17.36
N THR A 488 -4.85 8.96 -16.54
CA THR A 488 -4.11 9.40 -15.34
C THR A 488 -2.91 10.28 -15.69
N VAL A 489 -2.10 9.87 -16.69
CA VAL A 489 -0.94 10.65 -17.11
C VAL A 489 -1.37 11.97 -17.75
N ALA A 490 -2.42 11.97 -18.57
CA ALA A 490 -2.95 13.18 -19.19
C ALA A 490 -3.52 14.15 -18.15
N GLU A 491 -4.21 13.65 -17.12
CA GLU A 491 -4.69 14.48 -16.00
C GLU A 491 -3.54 15.15 -15.24
N LEU A 492 -2.49 14.38 -14.92
CA LEU A 492 -1.34 14.87 -14.16
C LEU A 492 -0.46 15.84 -14.97
N THR A 493 -0.27 15.56 -16.26
CA THR A 493 0.74 16.26 -17.08
C THR A 493 0.15 17.31 -18.03
N GLY A 494 -1.11 17.14 -18.44
CA GLY A 494 -1.75 17.97 -19.46
C GLY A 494 -1.27 17.74 -20.89
N PHE A 495 -0.40 16.75 -21.15
CA PHE A 495 0.07 16.44 -22.50
C PHE A 495 -1.01 15.73 -23.34
N SER A 496 -1.09 16.10 -24.62
CA SER A 496 -2.10 15.56 -25.54
C SER A 496 -1.76 14.15 -26.08
N HIS A 497 -0.47 13.84 -26.19
CA HIS A 497 0.02 12.56 -26.71
C HIS A 497 0.85 11.83 -25.65
N ILE A 498 0.37 10.66 -25.23
CA ILE A 498 1.03 9.82 -24.22
C ILE A 498 1.44 8.49 -24.86
N LEU A 499 2.73 8.18 -24.81
CA LEU A 499 3.31 6.95 -25.33
C LEU A 499 3.97 6.17 -24.18
N PRO A 500 3.47 4.97 -23.82
CA PRO A 500 4.11 4.12 -22.82
C PRO A 500 5.44 3.58 -23.36
N ALA A 501 6.38 3.29 -22.47
CA ALA A 501 7.65 2.65 -22.80
C ALA A 501 8.07 1.73 -21.65
N HIS A 502 8.81 0.64 -21.93
CA HIS A 502 9.17 -0.31 -20.87
C HIS A 502 9.99 0.33 -19.72
N GLN A 503 10.72 1.42 -19.98
CA GLN A 503 11.31 2.30 -18.95
C GLN A 503 11.80 3.63 -19.54
N GLY A 504 12.30 4.54 -18.69
CA GLY A 504 12.74 5.89 -19.09
C GLY A 504 13.78 5.92 -20.22
N ARG A 505 14.80 5.03 -20.21
CA ARG A 505 15.83 5.03 -21.28
C ARG A 505 15.28 4.70 -22.68
N ALA A 506 14.19 3.93 -22.73
CA ALA A 506 13.51 3.65 -23.99
C ALA A 506 12.72 4.88 -24.44
N ALA A 507 12.01 5.54 -23.52
CA ALA A 507 11.37 6.82 -23.78
C ALA A 507 12.36 7.89 -24.29
N GLU A 508 13.55 8.00 -23.67
CA GLU A 508 14.65 8.86 -24.13
C GLU A 508 15.11 8.50 -25.55
N ARG A 509 15.36 7.22 -25.82
CA ARG A 509 15.80 6.74 -27.14
C ARG A 509 14.78 7.09 -28.21
N LEU A 510 13.50 6.84 -27.95
CA LEU A 510 12.40 7.13 -28.88
C LEU A 510 12.28 8.63 -29.16
N LEU A 511 12.33 9.47 -28.12
CA LEU A 511 12.23 10.91 -28.27
C LEU A 511 13.45 11.47 -29.03
N PHE A 512 14.67 11.20 -28.53
CA PHE A 512 15.87 11.84 -29.05
C PHE A 512 16.24 11.36 -30.46
N SER A 513 15.95 10.10 -30.82
CA SER A 513 16.18 9.64 -32.20
C SER A 513 15.29 10.34 -33.23
N ASN A 514 14.14 10.90 -32.80
CA ASN A 514 13.20 11.60 -33.68
C ASN A 514 13.29 13.13 -33.57
N LEU A 515 13.82 13.65 -32.45
CA LEU A 515 13.97 15.08 -32.18
C LEU A 515 15.32 15.62 -32.69
N LEU A 516 16.39 14.83 -32.59
CA LEU A 516 17.75 15.27 -32.81
C LEU A 516 18.27 14.91 -34.21
N LYS A 517 19.21 15.71 -34.70
CA LYS A 517 20.00 15.48 -35.90
C LYS A 517 21.48 15.57 -35.56
N PRO A 518 22.37 14.76 -36.18
CA PRO A 518 23.80 14.85 -35.94
C PRO A 518 24.33 16.29 -36.05
N GLY A 519 25.12 16.69 -35.05
CA GLY A 519 25.63 18.05 -34.91
C GLY A 519 24.73 19.00 -34.12
N ASP A 520 23.52 18.62 -33.71
CA ASP A 520 22.69 19.42 -32.79
C ASP A 520 23.31 19.49 -31.38
N THR A 521 22.89 20.49 -30.60
CA THR A 521 23.20 20.63 -29.17
C THR A 521 21.94 20.49 -28.33
N VAL A 522 22.03 19.77 -27.20
CA VAL A 522 21.01 19.73 -26.16
C VAL A 522 21.56 20.37 -24.90
N LEU A 523 20.83 21.34 -24.36
CA LEU A 523 21.21 22.05 -23.13
C LEU A 523 20.44 21.46 -21.95
N SER A 524 21.04 21.39 -20.77
CA SER A 524 20.33 20.92 -19.56
C SER A 524 20.87 21.59 -18.30
N ASN A 525 20.10 21.61 -17.21
CA ASN A 525 20.65 21.86 -15.88
C ASN A 525 21.73 20.81 -15.55
N THR A 526 21.44 19.54 -15.80
CA THR A 526 22.42 18.45 -15.92
C THR A 526 21.74 17.26 -16.59
N HIS A 527 22.34 16.71 -17.64
CA HIS A 527 21.85 15.49 -18.27
C HIS A 527 22.09 14.28 -17.35
N PHE A 528 21.10 13.42 -17.19
CA PHE A 528 21.31 12.11 -16.59
C PHE A 528 22.09 11.20 -17.56
N ASP A 529 22.75 10.16 -17.04
CA ASP A 529 23.70 9.32 -17.76
C ASP A 529 23.13 8.74 -19.05
N THR A 530 21.91 8.18 -18.98
CA THR A 530 21.24 7.62 -20.16
C THR A 530 20.72 8.68 -21.10
N THR A 531 20.32 9.84 -20.58
CA THR A 531 19.91 11.01 -21.37
C THR A 531 21.09 11.52 -22.20
N ARG A 532 22.25 11.77 -21.56
CA ARG A 532 23.50 12.16 -22.22
C ARG A 532 23.92 11.14 -23.27
N ALA A 533 23.93 9.85 -22.91
CA ALA A 533 24.30 8.79 -23.83
C ALA A 533 23.39 8.77 -25.08
N ASN A 534 22.07 8.93 -24.93
CA ASN A 534 21.16 8.97 -26.08
C ASN A 534 21.38 10.23 -26.95
N VAL A 535 21.73 11.37 -26.38
CA VAL A 535 22.11 12.58 -27.13
C VAL A 535 23.40 12.34 -27.92
N GLU A 536 24.44 11.83 -27.27
CA GLU A 536 25.76 11.61 -27.89
C GLU A 536 25.72 10.49 -28.94
N LEU A 537 24.95 9.43 -28.71
CA LEU A 537 24.71 8.37 -29.70
C LEU A 537 23.97 8.85 -30.95
N ALA A 538 23.19 9.94 -30.85
CA ALA A 538 22.59 10.61 -32.00
C ALA A 538 23.59 11.52 -32.75
N GLY A 539 24.87 11.54 -32.36
CA GLY A 539 25.91 12.41 -32.92
C GLY A 539 25.76 13.87 -32.51
N CYS A 540 25.11 14.12 -31.37
CA CYS A 540 24.82 15.46 -30.85
C CYS A 540 25.70 15.80 -29.63
N VAL A 541 25.71 17.07 -29.23
CA VAL A 541 26.45 17.57 -28.07
C VAL A 541 25.52 17.77 -26.89
N ALA A 542 25.74 17.04 -25.79
CA ALA A 542 25.06 17.29 -24.51
C ALA A 542 25.88 18.28 -23.65
N ARG A 543 25.33 19.47 -23.41
CA ARG A 543 25.98 20.55 -22.63
C ARG A 543 25.18 20.85 -21.36
N ASP A 544 25.83 20.72 -20.21
CA ASP A 544 25.26 21.01 -18.89
C ASP A 544 25.52 22.46 -18.48
N LEU A 545 24.51 23.08 -17.87
CA LEU A 545 24.49 24.47 -17.42
C LEU A 545 23.99 24.54 -15.96
N PRO A 546 24.67 23.87 -15.00
CA PRO A 546 24.24 23.90 -13.61
C PRO A 546 24.37 25.33 -13.06
N CYS A 547 23.45 25.71 -12.17
CA CYS A 547 23.56 26.97 -11.43
C CYS A 547 24.86 27.05 -10.59
N ALA A 548 25.26 28.26 -10.22
CA ALA A 548 26.50 28.49 -9.49
C ALA A 548 26.50 27.80 -8.11
N GLU A 549 25.34 27.75 -7.46
CA GLU A 549 25.11 27.16 -6.14
C GLU A 549 25.39 25.65 -6.12
N ALA A 550 25.23 24.96 -7.26
CA ALA A 550 25.53 23.54 -7.39
C ALA A 550 27.02 23.21 -7.17
N ARG A 551 27.92 24.21 -7.28
CA ARG A 551 29.37 24.05 -7.03
C ARG A 551 29.76 24.17 -5.57
N ASN A 552 28.82 24.44 -4.66
CA ASN A 552 29.11 24.49 -3.24
C ASN A 552 28.29 23.42 -2.52
N LEU A 553 28.92 22.28 -2.24
CA LEU A 553 28.26 21.16 -1.54
C LEU A 553 27.78 21.51 -0.14
N ASP A 554 28.40 22.49 0.54
CA ASP A 554 28.09 22.85 1.93
C ASP A 554 27.02 23.94 2.05
N SER A 555 26.63 24.56 0.93
CA SER A 555 25.63 25.62 0.93
C SER A 555 24.26 25.10 1.36
N SER A 556 23.49 25.90 2.08
CA SER A 556 22.10 25.60 2.45
C SER A 556 21.07 26.03 1.40
N GLU A 557 21.53 26.56 0.26
CA GLU A 557 20.64 26.97 -0.84
C GLU A 557 19.80 25.78 -1.31
N PRO A 558 18.45 25.88 -1.30
CA PRO A 558 17.58 24.74 -1.53
C PRO A 558 17.50 24.34 -3.01
N PHE A 559 17.58 25.28 -3.95
CA PHE A 559 17.30 25.04 -5.37
C PHE A 559 18.56 24.86 -6.23
N LYS A 560 19.51 24.04 -5.78
CA LYS A 560 20.74 23.72 -6.52
C LYS A 560 20.52 22.91 -7.80
N GLY A 561 19.28 22.47 -8.05
CA GLY A 561 18.89 21.84 -9.31
C GLY A 561 18.66 22.84 -10.44
N ASN A 562 18.52 24.13 -10.14
CA ASN A 562 18.26 25.18 -11.13
C ASN A 562 19.27 25.18 -12.29
N ILE A 563 18.80 25.57 -13.48
CA ILE A 563 19.68 25.89 -14.62
C ILE A 563 20.22 27.32 -14.47
N ASP A 564 21.46 27.55 -14.89
CA ASP A 564 21.99 28.91 -15.04
C ASP A 564 21.28 29.61 -16.21
N LEU A 565 20.41 30.58 -15.86
CA LEU A 565 19.57 31.28 -16.83
C LEU A 565 20.39 32.18 -17.77
N GLU A 566 21.49 32.77 -17.30
CA GLU A 566 22.33 33.60 -18.15
C GLU A 566 23.14 32.73 -19.13
N ALA A 567 23.66 31.60 -18.65
CA ALA A 567 24.34 30.64 -19.52
C ALA A 567 23.37 30.00 -20.52
N LEU A 568 22.12 29.76 -20.13
CA LEU A 568 21.07 29.32 -21.03
C LEU A 568 20.77 30.36 -22.10
N GLU A 569 20.56 31.62 -21.72
CA GLU A 569 20.29 32.72 -22.67
C GLU A 569 21.44 32.92 -23.65
N ARG A 570 22.70 32.89 -23.18
CA ARG A 570 23.88 32.87 -24.05
C ARG A 570 23.87 31.66 -24.98
N GLY A 571 23.63 30.46 -24.46
CA GLY A 571 23.59 29.23 -25.25
C GLY A 571 22.50 29.21 -26.33
N LEU A 572 21.38 29.90 -26.11
CA LEU A 572 20.27 30.04 -27.06
C LEU A 572 20.47 31.19 -28.07
N THR A 573 21.32 32.17 -27.75
CA THR A 573 21.54 33.38 -28.57
C THR A 573 22.81 33.29 -29.42
N GLU A 574 23.89 32.74 -28.87
CA GLU A 574 25.16 32.61 -29.56
C GLU A 574 25.04 31.59 -30.69
N THR A 575 25.37 31.99 -31.92
CA THR A 575 25.45 31.09 -33.07
C THR A 575 26.67 30.18 -32.92
N THR A 576 26.58 29.12 -32.13
CA THR A 576 27.69 28.20 -31.83
C THR A 576 28.04 27.26 -33.00
N GLY A 577 27.56 27.53 -34.22
CA GLY A 577 27.70 26.66 -35.38
C GLY A 577 26.88 25.36 -35.30
N SER A 578 26.15 25.16 -34.21
CA SER A 578 25.29 24.00 -33.93
C SER A 578 23.90 24.50 -33.52
N ARG A 579 22.85 23.84 -34.01
CA ARG A 579 21.46 24.16 -33.65
C ARG A 579 21.17 23.63 -32.25
N VAL A 580 20.63 24.45 -31.36
CA VAL A 580 20.07 23.97 -30.09
C VAL A 580 18.73 23.29 -30.39
N ALA A 581 18.68 21.97 -30.25
CA ALA A 581 17.50 21.17 -30.62
C ALA A 581 16.46 21.09 -29.50
N ALA A 582 16.90 21.13 -28.25
CA ALA A 582 16.05 21.09 -27.07
C ALA A 582 16.78 21.61 -25.83
N VAL A 583 15.99 22.04 -24.84
CA VAL A 583 16.44 22.21 -23.46
C VAL A 583 15.80 21.10 -22.62
N VAL A 584 16.61 20.34 -21.88
CA VAL A 584 16.14 19.30 -20.96
C VAL A 584 16.24 19.82 -19.53
N MET A 585 15.12 19.90 -18.81
CA MET A 585 15.13 20.21 -17.39
C MET A 585 14.87 18.94 -16.57
N THR A 586 15.87 18.51 -15.81
CA THR A 586 15.80 17.33 -14.96
C THR A 586 15.25 17.70 -13.58
N ILE A 587 14.11 17.11 -13.18
CA ILE A 587 13.45 17.36 -11.90
C ILE A 587 13.21 16.07 -11.09
N THR A 588 13.77 15.92 -9.89
CA THR A 588 14.94 16.65 -9.33
C THR A 588 16.23 16.35 -10.11
N ASN A 589 17.21 17.25 -10.10
CA ASN A 589 18.48 17.07 -10.81
C ASN A 589 19.32 15.93 -10.20
N ASN A 590 19.25 14.74 -10.78
CA ASN A 590 19.98 13.55 -10.31
C ASN A 590 21.51 13.73 -10.38
N GLY A 591 22.02 14.30 -11.47
CA GLY A 591 23.46 14.54 -11.66
C GLY A 591 24.02 15.53 -10.63
N GLY A 592 23.19 16.46 -10.16
CA GLY A 592 23.49 17.40 -9.08
C GLY A 592 23.18 16.91 -7.68
N GLY A 593 22.94 15.61 -7.46
CA GLY A 593 22.68 15.07 -6.12
C GLY A 593 21.20 15.04 -5.69
N GLY A 594 20.27 15.05 -6.65
CA GLY A 594 18.82 15.04 -6.36
C GLY A 594 18.26 16.39 -5.93
N GLN A 595 18.92 17.46 -6.36
CA GLN A 595 18.56 18.82 -5.94
C GLN A 595 17.34 19.34 -6.71
N PRO A 596 16.40 20.05 -6.06
CA PRO A 596 15.19 20.52 -6.70
C PRO A 596 15.44 21.74 -7.59
N VAL A 597 14.56 21.91 -8.57
CA VAL A 597 14.42 23.10 -9.42
C VAL A 597 13.24 23.92 -8.88
N SER A 598 13.45 25.22 -8.69
CA SER A 598 12.39 26.15 -8.34
C SER A 598 11.43 26.38 -9.51
N MET A 599 10.17 26.65 -9.21
CA MET A 599 9.18 26.95 -10.23
C MET A 599 9.48 28.27 -10.93
N GLU A 600 10.05 29.25 -10.23
CA GLU A 600 10.54 30.48 -10.85
C GLU A 600 11.62 30.22 -11.91
N ASN A 601 12.62 29.39 -11.61
CA ASN A 601 13.64 29.01 -12.59
C ASN A 601 13.01 28.29 -13.79
N LEU A 602 12.11 27.34 -13.53
CA LEU A 602 11.42 26.60 -14.59
C LEU A 602 10.56 27.51 -15.49
N ARG A 603 9.86 28.50 -14.94
CA ARG A 603 9.10 29.49 -15.72
C ARG A 603 10.01 30.32 -16.61
N ARG A 604 11.10 30.86 -16.06
CA ARG A 604 12.06 31.66 -16.83
C ARG A 604 12.75 30.86 -17.92
N THR A 605 13.05 29.59 -17.66
CA THR A 605 13.53 28.65 -18.69
C THR A 605 12.50 28.46 -19.80
N SER A 606 11.24 28.19 -19.44
CA SER A 606 10.13 28.04 -20.42
C SER A 606 9.97 29.28 -21.29
N GLU A 607 10.00 30.48 -20.69
CA GLU A 607 9.92 31.74 -21.43
C GLU A 607 11.10 31.96 -22.39
N LEU A 608 12.34 31.65 -21.96
CA LEU A 608 13.53 31.69 -22.81
C LEU A 608 13.40 30.71 -23.99
N CYS A 609 13.01 29.47 -23.73
CA CYS A 609 12.80 28.43 -24.74
C CYS A 609 11.77 28.88 -25.79
N ARG A 610 10.62 29.42 -25.35
CA ARG A 610 9.57 29.95 -26.22
C ARG A 610 10.04 31.12 -27.09
N ARG A 611 10.80 32.06 -26.52
CA ARG A 611 11.35 33.21 -27.28
C ARG A 611 12.26 32.77 -28.44
N HIS A 612 12.97 31.67 -28.27
CA HIS A 612 13.92 31.15 -29.26
C HIS A 612 13.36 30.00 -30.11
N GLY A 613 12.11 29.59 -29.90
CA GLY A 613 11.49 28.48 -30.63
C GLY A 613 12.16 27.13 -30.37
N VAL A 614 12.74 26.93 -29.18
CA VAL A 614 13.39 25.67 -28.77
C VAL A 614 12.47 24.96 -27.79
N PRO A 615 12.19 23.64 -27.96
CA PRO A 615 11.31 22.92 -27.05
C PRO A 615 11.97 22.69 -25.68
N LEU A 616 11.19 22.87 -24.62
CA LEU A 616 11.54 22.48 -23.25
C LEU A 616 10.99 21.08 -22.95
N ILE A 617 11.88 20.14 -22.66
CA ILE A 617 11.55 18.76 -22.30
C ILE A 617 11.87 18.54 -20.82
N LEU A 618 10.95 17.96 -20.05
CA LEU A 618 11.25 17.53 -18.68
C LEU A 618 11.81 16.10 -18.69
N ASP A 619 12.93 15.88 -17.99
CA ASP A 619 13.16 14.57 -17.36
C ASP A 619 12.43 14.59 -16.01
N ALA A 620 11.30 13.90 -15.99
CA ALA A 620 10.33 13.92 -14.90
C ALA A 620 10.40 12.66 -14.02
N ALA A 621 11.55 11.96 -13.99
CA ALA A 621 11.69 10.74 -13.19
C ALA A 621 11.36 10.94 -11.69
N ARG A 622 11.64 12.13 -11.12
CA ARG A 622 11.43 12.45 -9.70
C ARG A 622 10.63 13.74 -9.49
N PHE A 623 9.60 13.92 -10.30
CA PHE A 623 8.80 15.14 -10.33
C PHE A 623 8.07 15.43 -9.01
N ALA A 624 7.63 14.40 -8.28
CA ALA A 624 6.84 14.55 -7.07
C ALA A 624 7.72 14.97 -5.88
N GLU A 625 8.95 14.44 -5.82
CA GLU A 625 9.95 14.91 -4.86
C GLU A 625 10.33 16.38 -5.09
N ASN A 626 10.50 16.79 -6.37
CA ASN A 626 10.74 18.19 -6.72
C ASN A 626 9.58 19.08 -6.25
N ALA A 627 8.35 18.66 -6.57
CA ALA A 627 7.14 19.37 -6.20
C ALA A 627 7.00 19.52 -4.67
N TRP A 628 7.30 18.47 -3.90
CA TRP A 628 7.33 18.54 -2.44
C TRP A 628 8.30 19.62 -1.95
N LEU A 629 9.56 19.58 -2.42
CA LEU A 629 10.59 20.53 -2.02
C LEU A 629 10.24 21.98 -2.41
N VAL A 630 9.62 22.20 -3.55
CA VAL A 630 9.06 23.51 -3.92
C VAL A 630 8.04 23.99 -2.88
N THR A 631 7.09 23.14 -2.45
CA THR A 631 6.12 23.57 -1.41
C THR A 631 6.78 23.88 -0.06
N ARG A 632 7.97 23.34 0.21
CA ARG A 632 8.72 23.61 1.46
C ARG A 632 9.55 24.87 1.38
N HIS A 633 10.12 25.18 0.22
CA HIS A 633 11.18 26.18 0.08
C HIS A 633 10.80 27.40 -0.78
N GLU A 634 9.76 27.32 -1.61
CA GLU A 634 9.31 28.45 -2.43
C GLU A 634 8.05 29.09 -1.84
N ALA A 635 8.17 30.33 -1.35
CA ALA A 635 7.11 31.00 -0.58
C ALA A 635 5.78 31.11 -1.33
N ALA A 636 5.80 31.22 -2.67
CA ALA A 636 4.61 31.29 -3.52
C ALA A 636 3.78 29.97 -3.53
N TYR A 637 4.37 28.87 -3.06
CA TYR A 637 3.82 27.52 -3.17
C TYR A 637 3.51 26.84 -1.85
N LYS A 638 3.76 27.50 -0.72
CA LYS A 638 3.57 26.92 0.62
C LYS A 638 2.15 26.37 0.88
N ASP A 639 1.13 26.96 0.25
CA ASP A 639 -0.28 26.62 0.42
C ASP A 639 -0.81 25.70 -0.72
N ARG A 640 0.07 25.24 -1.63
CA ARG A 640 -0.26 24.33 -2.73
C ARG A 640 0.05 22.88 -2.36
N THR A 641 -0.68 21.94 -2.95
CA THR A 641 -0.33 20.52 -2.84
C THR A 641 0.83 20.18 -3.80
N PRO A 642 1.64 19.15 -3.52
CA PRO A 642 2.68 18.70 -4.44
C PRO A 642 2.12 18.35 -5.83
N ARG A 643 0.92 17.75 -5.92
CA ARG A 643 0.25 17.50 -7.19
C ARG A 643 0.02 18.78 -8.00
N GLN A 644 -0.50 19.84 -7.38
CA GLN A 644 -0.74 21.13 -8.05
C GLN A 644 0.56 21.76 -8.58
N VAL A 645 1.65 21.64 -7.82
CA VAL A 645 2.98 22.10 -8.26
C VAL A 645 3.48 21.28 -9.44
N ALA A 646 3.36 19.95 -9.38
CA ALA A 646 3.73 19.05 -10.47
C ALA A 646 2.95 19.36 -11.76
N GLU A 647 1.63 19.52 -11.67
CA GLU A 647 0.78 19.88 -12.81
C GLU A 647 1.19 21.23 -13.42
N GLU A 648 1.56 22.23 -12.60
CA GLU A 648 2.09 23.49 -13.11
C GLU A 648 3.45 23.30 -13.80
N ALA A 649 4.35 22.50 -13.22
CA ALA A 649 5.65 22.21 -13.82
C ALA A 649 5.51 21.56 -15.20
N PHE A 650 4.64 20.56 -15.35
CA PHE A 650 4.39 19.91 -16.64
C PHE A 650 3.79 20.89 -17.67
N ARG A 651 2.86 21.78 -17.27
CA ARG A 651 2.28 22.81 -18.16
C ARG A 651 3.29 23.85 -18.66
N LEU A 652 4.46 23.98 -18.03
CA LEU A 652 5.52 24.87 -18.50
C LEU A 652 6.39 24.26 -19.61
N ALA A 653 6.30 22.94 -19.83
CA ALA A 653 7.11 22.22 -20.80
C ALA A 653 6.31 21.81 -22.04
N ASP A 654 7.03 21.53 -23.13
CA ASP A 654 6.48 21.08 -24.42
C ASP A 654 6.37 19.55 -24.50
N GLY A 655 7.12 18.86 -23.64
CA GLY A 655 7.07 17.42 -23.48
C GLY A 655 7.80 16.92 -22.24
N CYS A 656 7.74 15.61 -22.00
CA CYS A 656 8.54 14.95 -20.98
C CYS A 656 8.94 13.53 -21.37
N VAL A 657 10.02 13.06 -20.75
CA VAL A 657 10.33 11.65 -20.58
C VAL A 657 10.27 11.32 -19.09
N MET A 658 9.69 10.18 -18.75
CA MET A 658 9.50 9.80 -17.35
C MET A 658 9.82 8.32 -17.15
N SER A 659 10.65 8.04 -16.14
CA SER A 659 10.87 6.66 -15.67
C SER A 659 9.96 6.38 -14.47
N ALA A 660 8.89 5.62 -14.69
CA ALA A 660 7.94 5.26 -13.63
C ALA A 660 8.55 4.39 -12.53
N LYS A 661 9.70 3.75 -12.82
CA LYS A 661 10.55 3.07 -11.84
C LYS A 661 10.95 3.92 -10.60
N LYS A 662 10.79 5.24 -10.65
CA LYS A 662 11.09 6.17 -9.56
C LYS A 662 9.78 6.65 -8.93
N ASP A 663 9.30 7.85 -9.29
CA ASP A 663 8.08 8.41 -8.73
C ASP A 663 6.78 7.76 -9.23
N GLY A 664 6.83 6.84 -10.20
CA GLY A 664 5.68 5.96 -10.45
C GLY A 664 5.51 4.86 -9.39
N ILE A 665 6.47 4.70 -8.49
CA ILE A 665 6.56 3.66 -7.46
C ILE A 665 6.21 2.26 -8.01
N VAL A 666 6.88 1.89 -9.11
CA VAL A 666 6.73 0.58 -9.75
C VAL A 666 8.08 -0.05 -10.05
N HIS A 667 8.10 -1.35 -10.33
CA HIS A 667 9.33 -2.07 -10.65
C HIS A 667 9.80 -1.83 -12.10
N ILE A 668 8.88 -1.56 -13.02
CA ILE A 668 9.13 -1.35 -14.45
C ILE A 668 8.18 -0.29 -15.02
N GLY A 669 8.54 0.32 -16.15
CA GLY A 669 7.70 1.30 -16.84
C GLY A 669 8.26 2.71 -16.93
N GLY A 670 7.73 3.43 -17.91
CA GLY A 670 8.01 4.81 -18.24
C GLY A 670 7.09 5.28 -19.36
N PHE A 671 7.20 6.56 -19.71
CA PHE A 671 6.41 7.13 -20.80
C PHE A 671 7.04 8.39 -21.38
N ILE A 672 6.52 8.76 -22.55
CA ILE A 672 6.73 10.06 -23.20
C ILE A 672 5.40 10.80 -23.17
N GLY A 673 5.42 12.08 -22.79
CA GLY A 673 4.29 13.01 -22.95
C GLY A 673 4.68 14.12 -23.91
N LEU A 674 3.84 14.42 -24.91
CA LEU A 674 4.11 15.45 -25.93
C LEU A 674 2.86 16.25 -26.27
N ASN A 675 3.06 17.52 -26.65
CA ASN A 675 2.04 18.35 -27.29
C ASN A 675 2.19 18.45 -28.81
N ASP A 676 3.39 18.18 -29.35
CA ASP A 676 3.65 18.18 -30.79
C ASP A 676 3.13 16.88 -31.44
N PRO A 677 2.08 16.95 -32.30
CA PRO A 677 1.50 15.77 -32.93
C PRO A 677 2.44 15.12 -33.97
N GLU A 678 3.29 15.89 -34.65
CA GLU A 678 4.22 15.35 -35.66
C GLU A 678 5.36 14.58 -34.99
N LEU A 679 5.91 15.13 -33.90
CA LEU A 679 6.93 14.45 -33.12
C LEU A 679 6.35 13.21 -32.44
N ALA A 680 5.13 13.30 -31.89
CA ALA A 680 4.43 12.16 -31.30
C ALA A 680 4.24 11.02 -32.31
N GLN A 681 3.80 11.33 -33.53
CA GLN A 681 3.63 10.34 -34.59
C GLN A 681 4.95 9.65 -34.96
N LYS A 682 6.06 10.39 -35.06
CA LYS A 682 7.39 9.82 -35.33
C LYS A 682 7.85 8.90 -34.20
N CYS A 683 7.64 9.31 -32.94
CA CYS A 683 7.95 8.49 -31.77
C CYS A 683 7.09 7.22 -31.74
N GLU A 684 5.81 7.30 -32.08
CA GLU A 684 4.89 6.17 -32.15
C GLU A 684 5.32 5.13 -33.19
N LEU A 685 5.74 5.57 -34.39
CA LEU A 685 6.27 4.67 -35.42
C LEU A 685 7.51 3.90 -34.96
N LEU A 686 8.42 4.59 -34.27
CA LEU A 686 9.62 3.94 -33.74
C LEU A 686 9.31 3.04 -32.53
N LEU A 687 8.34 3.42 -31.69
CA LEU A 687 7.84 2.60 -30.58
C LEU A 687 7.34 1.25 -31.10
N ILE A 688 6.49 1.25 -32.15
CA ILE A 688 5.97 0.04 -32.79
C ILE A 688 7.12 -0.86 -33.26
N ALA A 689 8.18 -0.27 -33.82
CA ALA A 689 9.30 -1.00 -34.38
C ALA A 689 10.24 -1.61 -33.33
N THR A 690 10.30 -1.06 -32.10
CA THR A 690 11.37 -1.37 -31.15
C THR A 690 10.91 -1.81 -29.77
N GLU A 691 9.76 -1.34 -29.30
CA GLU A 691 9.27 -1.56 -27.93
C GLU A 691 7.96 -2.36 -27.89
N GLY A 692 6.99 -1.96 -28.71
CA GLY A 692 5.65 -2.55 -28.74
C GLY A 692 4.60 -1.64 -29.35
N PHE A 693 3.34 -2.11 -29.41
CA PHE A 693 2.23 -1.33 -29.95
C PHE A 693 1.93 -0.10 -29.06
N PRO A 694 1.36 1.01 -29.59
CA PRO A 694 1.18 2.27 -28.86
C PRO A 694 0.35 2.16 -27.59
N THR A 695 -0.50 1.13 -27.49
CA THR A 695 -1.32 0.89 -26.31
C THR A 695 -0.64 0.00 -25.26
N TYR A 696 0.67 -0.29 -25.36
CA TYR A 696 1.40 -0.97 -24.28
C TYR A 696 2.90 -0.66 -24.24
N GLY A 697 3.55 -0.38 -25.36
CA GLY A 697 4.92 0.13 -25.42
C GLY A 697 5.95 -0.74 -24.68
N GLY A 698 5.82 -2.07 -24.78
CA GLY A 698 6.70 -3.02 -24.10
C GLY A 698 6.36 -3.31 -22.63
N LEU A 699 5.19 -2.87 -22.15
CA LEU A 699 4.68 -3.17 -20.81
C LEU A 699 3.51 -4.15 -20.84
N ALA A 700 3.35 -4.93 -19.77
CA ALA A 700 2.10 -5.67 -19.57
C ALA A 700 0.98 -4.71 -19.16
N GLY A 701 -0.28 -5.08 -19.43
CA GLY A 701 -1.46 -4.30 -19.04
C GLY A 701 -1.49 -4.03 -17.53
N ARG A 702 -1.12 -5.03 -16.72
CA ARG A 702 -0.96 -4.86 -15.26
C ARG A 702 0.03 -3.75 -14.86
N ASP A 703 1.13 -3.59 -15.60
CA ASP A 703 2.15 -2.60 -15.25
C ASP A 703 1.64 -1.18 -15.52
N LEU A 704 0.86 -1.00 -16.60
CA LEU A 704 0.18 0.27 -16.92
C LEU A 704 -0.78 0.68 -15.79
N ASP A 705 -1.59 -0.25 -15.28
CA ASP A 705 -2.50 0.01 -14.16
C ASP A 705 -1.74 0.32 -12.86
N MET A 706 -0.66 -0.41 -12.58
CA MET A 706 0.19 -0.15 -11.41
C MET A 706 0.86 1.22 -11.47
N ILE A 707 1.29 1.66 -12.66
CA ILE A 707 1.85 3.01 -12.88
C ILE A 707 0.76 4.05 -12.65
N ALA A 708 -0.43 3.88 -13.22
CA ALA A 708 -1.55 4.81 -13.04
C ALA A 708 -1.85 5.01 -11.55
N GLN A 709 -2.00 3.92 -10.80
CA GLN A 709 -2.24 3.97 -9.36
C GLN A 709 -1.06 4.59 -8.58
N GLY A 710 0.19 4.25 -8.94
CA GLY A 710 1.39 4.78 -8.30
C GLY A 710 1.58 6.29 -8.49
N LEU A 711 1.24 6.83 -9.67
CA LEU A 711 1.28 8.27 -9.96
C LEU A 711 0.26 9.07 -9.12
N GLN A 712 -0.86 8.46 -8.75
CA GLN A 712 -1.80 9.07 -7.80
C GLN A 712 -1.16 9.11 -6.40
N GLU A 713 -0.71 7.94 -5.92
CA GLU A 713 -0.15 7.77 -4.57
C GLU A 713 1.11 8.60 -4.30
N VAL A 714 2.01 8.73 -5.28
CA VAL A 714 3.27 9.47 -5.09
C VAL A 714 3.04 10.96 -4.81
N THR A 715 1.90 11.50 -5.27
CA THR A 715 1.58 12.92 -5.11
C THR A 715 0.87 13.24 -3.79
N GLU A 716 0.61 12.23 -2.96
CA GLU A 716 -0.02 12.39 -1.65
C GLU A 716 0.91 13.12 -0.66
N PRO A 717 0.46 14.24 -0.05
CA PRO A 717 1.30 15.01 0.86
C PRO A 717 1.85 14.21 2.04
N SER A 718 1.07 13.26 2.58
CA SER A 718 1.50 12.43 3.71
C SER A 718 2.63 11.48 3.33
N TYR A 719 2.58 10.89 2.13
CA TYR A 719 3.65 10.03 1.63
C TYR A 719 4.94 10.82 1.38
N LEU A 720 4.86 11.98 0.74
CA LEU A 720 6.05 12.82 0.50
C LEU A 720 6.64 13.40 1.79
N ALA A 721 5.81 13.68 2.80
CA ALA A 721 6.27 14.07 4.13
C ALA A 721 7.11 12.98 4.79
N GLU A 722 6.63 11.72 4.78
CA GLU A 722 7.38 10.59 5.29
C GLU A 722 8.66 10.37 4.49
N ARG A 723 8.60 10.45 3.15
CA ARG A 723 9.80 10.28 2.34
C ARG A 723 10.86 11.31 2.68
N ALA A 724 10.46 12.56 2.91
CA ALA A 724 11.36 13.62 3.33
C ALA A 724 11.94 13.35 4.73
N GLU A 725 11.11 12.85 5.65
CA GLU A 725 11.55 12.46 6.97
C GLU A 725 12.53 11.28 6.98
N SER A 726 12.32 10.27 6.12
CA SER A 726 13.23 9.14 5.97
C SER A 726 14.60 9.59 5.44
N ALA A 727 14.63 10.51 4.48
CA ALA A 727 15.86 11.12 3.99
C ALA A 727 16.56 11.95 5.09
N ASP A 728 15.82 12.80 5.81
CA ASP A 728 16.35 13.59 6.92
C ASP A 728 16.90 12.72 8.06
N HIS A 729 16.20 11.64 8.42
CA HIS A 729 16.67 10.67 9.42
C HIS A 729 18.01 10.06 9.02
N LEU A 730 18.13 9.55 7.78
CA LEU A 730 19.41 9.01 7.30
C LEU A 730 20.50 10.10 7.27
N ALA A 731 20.19 11.32 6.80
CA ALA A 731 21.14 12.43 6.81
C ALA A 731 21.64 12.74 8.22
N GLN A 732 20.76 12.78 9.22
CA GLN A 732 21.13 12.97 10.63
C GLN A 732 22.03 11.84 11.14
N ARG A 733 21.71 10.57 10.81
CA ARG A 733 22.55 9.42 11.17
C ARG A 733 23.95 9.50 10.55
N VAL A 734 24.06 9.96 9.31
CA VAL A 734 25.33 10.15 8.59
C VAL A 734 26.14 11.28 9.22
N ARG A 735 25.54 12.45 9.46
CA ARG A 735 26.22 13.58 10.12
C ARG A 735 26.69 13.21 11.52
N ALA A 736 25.88 12.48 12.30
CA ALA A 736 26.25 12.00 13.63
C ALA A 736 27.44 11.02 13.61
N ALA A 737 27.66 10.32 12.49
CA ALA A 737 28.84 9.48 12.27
C ALA A 737 30.11 10.28 11.92
N GLY A 738 30.02 11.60 11.75
CA GLY A 738 31.13 12.46 11.36
C GLY A 738 31.44 12.42 9.87
N VAL A 739 30.47 12.06 9.02
CA VAL A 739 30.63 12.00 7.57
C VAL A 739 29.91 13.17 6.92
N ASP A 740 30.64 13.96 6.13
CA ASP A 740 30.09 15.07 5.37
C ASP A 740 29.17 14.57 4.24
N ILE A 741 28.14 15.36 3.94
CA ILE A 741 27.20 15.08 2.85
C ILE A 741 27.04 16.30 1.94
N LEU A 742 26.48 16.09 0.75
CA LEU A 742 25.92 17.18 -0.05
C LEU A 742 24.71 17.78 0.68
N GLU A 743 24.78 19.08 0.98
CA GLU A 743 23.74 19.85 1.65
C GLU A 743 22.95 20.71 0.66
N PRO A 744 21.65 20.98 0.90
CA PRO A 744 20.77 20.13 1.71
C PRO A 744 20.61 18.73 1.08
N PRO A 745 20.27 17.68 1.85
CA PRO A 745 20.04 16.36 1.28
C PRO A 745 18.82 16.33 0.36
N GLY A 746 18.91 15.58 -0.75
CA GLY A 746 17.76 15.23 -1.59
C GLY A 746 16.88 14.14 -0.94
N LEU A 747 15.73 13.82 -1.55
CA LEU A 747 14.75 12.88 -0.96
C LEU A 747 14.92 11.42 -1.41
N HIS A 748 14.96 11.18 -2.72
CA HIS A 748 16.17 10.70 -3.35
C HIS A 748 17.10 9.74 -2.61
N ALA A 749 18.19 10.36 -2.18
CA ALA A 749 19.42 9.73 -1.79
C ALA A 749 20.23 10.69 -0.93
N ILE A 750 21.10 10.13 -0.07
CA ILE A 750 22.13 10.87 0.64
C ILE A 750 23.46 10.67 -0.07
N TYR A 751 24.16 11.76 -0.35
CA TYR A 751 25.45 11.75 -1.06
C TYR A 751 26.57 12.03 -0.06
N LEU A 752 27.31 10.99 0.30
CA LEU A 752 28.46 11.06 1.20
C LEU A 752 29.66 11.67 0.49
N ASN A 753 30.41 12.54 1.14
CA ASN A 753 31.66 13.07 0.62
C ASN A 753 32.84 12.16 1.01
N ALA A 754 33.11 11.16 0.16
CA ALA A 754 34.18 10.21 0.39
C ALA A 754 35.57 10.85 0.31
N GLY A 755 35.75 11.87 -0.54
CA GLY A 755 37.02 12.57 -0.68
C GLY A 755 37.45 13.30 0.60
N ARG A 756 36.51 13.82 1.39
CA ARG A 756 36.80 14.40 2.71
C ARG A 756 37.00 13.36 3.80
N LEU A 757 36.26 12.24 3.73
CA LEU A 757 36.38 11.16 4.71
C LEU A 757 37.68 10.35 4.55
N LEU A 758 38.15 10.17 3.32
CA LEU A 758 39.30 9.34 2.95
C LEU A 758 40.37 10.16 2.19
N PRO A 759 40.90 11.24 2.77
CA PRO A 759 41.79 12.17 2.07
C PRO A 759 43.15 11.56 1.69
N HIS A 760 43.52 10.44 2.31
CA HIS A 760 44.73 9.66 2.01
C HIS A 760 44.62 8.82 0.73
N ILE A 761 43.41 8.62 0.19
CA ILE A 761 43.18 7.89 -1.06
C ILE A 761 43.02 8.90 -2.21
N PRO A 762 43.98 8.99 -3.15
CA PRO A 762 43.89 9.93 -4.25
C PRO A 762 42.78 9.55 -5.25
N PRO A 763 42.26 10.49 -6.07
CA PRO A 763 41.15 10.24 -7.01
C PRO A 763 41.33 9.03 -7.94
N HIS A 764 42.54 8.81 -8.47
CA HIS A 764 42.88 7.66 -9.33
C HIS A 764 42.91 6.31 -8.59
N GLN A 765 42.68 6.31 -7.28
CA GLN A 765 42.47 5.10 -6.47
C GLN A 765 41.02 4.98 -5.94
N TYR A 766 40.11 5.80 -6.48
CA TYR A 766 38.66 5.74 -6.31
C TYR A 766 38.19 5.75 -4.83
N PRO A 767 38.38 6.85 -4.09
CA PRO A 767 37.95 6.94 -2.69
C PRO A 767 36.46 6.68 -2.49
N GLY A 768 35.60 7.11 -3.42
CA GLY A 768 34.16 6.78 -3.38
C GLY A 768 33.89 5.27 -3.47
N HIS A 769 34.60 4.59 -4.38
CA HIS A 769 34.47 3.14 -4.54
C HIS A 769 35.02 2.40 -3.33
N ALA A 770 36.12 2.89 -2.76
CA ALA A 770 36.70 2.37 -1.54
C ALA A 770 35.73 2.43 -0.35
N LEU A 771 35.05 3.57 -0.17
CA LEU A 771 34.00 3.72 0.84
C LEU A 771 32.82 2.79 0.58
N ALA A 772 32.37 2.63 -0.66
CA ALA A 772 31.29 1.72 -1.02
C ALA A 772 31.64 0.26 -0.72
N CYS A 773 32.85 -0.20 -1.08
CA CYS A 773 33.37 -1.51 -0.73
C CYS A 773 33.43 -1.70 0.80
N ARG A 774 33.85 -0.67 1.53
CA ARG A 774 33.93 -0.73 2.99
C ARG A 774 32.55 -0.80 3.66
N LEU A 775 31.55 -0.06 3.16
CA LEU A 775 30.16 -0.15 3.59
C LEU A 775 29.61 -1.58 3.45
N TYR A 776 29.93 -2.24 2.34
CA TYR A 776 29.58 -3.63 2.15
C TYR A 776 30.31 -4.54 3.14
N LEU A 777 31.64 -4.47 3.23
CA LEU A 777 32.41 -5.33 4.13
C LEU A 777 32.00 -5.18 5.61
N GLU A 778 31.74 -3.96 6.08
CA GLU A 778 31.40 -3.68 7.47
C GLU A 778 29.94 -4.03 7.78
N GLY A 779 28.99 -3.57 6.94
CA GLY A 779 27.56 -3.60 7.26
C GLY A 779 26.68 -4.41 6.30
N GLY A 780 27.23 -5.01 5.24
CA GLY A 780 26.42 -5.65 4.19
C GLY A 780 25.58 -4.65 3.40
N ILE A 781 26.04 -3.39 3.32
CA ILE A 781 25.34 -2.30 2.63
C ILE A 781 25.90 -2.14 1.23
N ARG A 782 25.04 -2.24 0.21
CA ARG A 782 25.42 -1.93 -1.17
C ARG A 782 25.04 -0.50 -1.51
N SER A 783 25.97 0.24 -2.11
CA SER A 783 25.81 1.64 -2.53
C SER A 783 26.49 1.87 -3.90
N ALA A 784 26.30 3.05 -4.48
CA ALA A 784 26.93 3.43 -5.75
C ALA A 784 27.92 4.57 -5.55
N GLU A 785 29.08 4.49 -6.18
CA GLU A 785 30.00 5.62 -6.32
C GLU A 785 29.50 6.59 -7.40
N LEU A 786 29.67 7.89 -7.15
CA LEU A 786 29.59 8.97 -8.13
C LEU A 786 30.85 9.82 -8.00
N GLY A 787 31.96 9.25 -8.45
CA GLY A 787 33.30 9.81 -8.33
C GLY A 787 34.17 9.42 -9.51
N SER A 788 35.46 9.27 -9.29
CA SER A 788 36.44 9.05 -10.36
C SER A 788 36.22 7.75 -11.16
N LEU A 789 35.69 6.68 -10.55
CA LEU A 789 35.41 5.45 -11.28
C LEU A 789 34.28 5.66 -12.30
N TYR A 790 33.26 6.41 -11.91
CA TYR A 790 32.11 6.73 -12.75
C TYR A 790 32.38 7.86 -13.76
N LEU A 791 32.86 9.03 -13.29
CA LEU A 791 32.93 10.29 -14.05
C LEU A 791 34.34 10.63 -14.57
N GLY A 792 35.36 9.93 -14.08
CA GLY A 792 36.74 10.16 -14.47
C GLY A 792 37.13 9.43 -15.75
N GLU A 793 38.28 9.82 -16.30
CA GLU A 793 38.96 9.15 -17.42
C GLU A 793 40.43 8.98 -17.05
N GLU A 794 41.05 7.89 -17.53
CA GLU A 794 42.45 7.57 -17.27
C GLU A 794 43.18 7.28 -18.59
N ASP A 795 44.47 7.58 -18.64
CA ASP A 795 45.33 7.20 -19.75
C ASP A 795 45.76 5.72 -19.66
N GLU A 796 46.56 5.25 -20.63
CA GLU A 796 47.04 3.86 -20.69
C GLU A 796 47.92 3.47 -19.49
N ASP A 797 48.51 4.46 -18.81
CA ASP A 797 49.37 4.30 -17.64
C ASP A 797 48.57 4.40 -16.32
N GLY A 798 47.25 4.66 -16.39
CA GLY A 798 46.36 4.77 -15.23
C GLY A 798 46.35 6.16 -14.56
N ASN A 799 46.92 7.19 -15.21
CA ASN A 799 46.87 8.56 -14.70
C ASN A 799 45.53 9.22 -15.05
N PRO A 800 44.97 10.06 -14.17
CA PRO A 800 43.69 10.73 -14.43
C PRO A 800 43.83 11.77 -15.56
N VAL A 801 43.10 11.56 -16.65
CA VAL A 801 42.92 12.53 -17.76
C VAL A 801 41.80 13.51 -17.44
N LYS A 802 40.76 13.01 -16.76
CA LYS A 802 39.62 13.78 -16.29
C LYS A 802 39.25 13.31 -14.90
N SER A 803 39.03 14.25 -13.99
CA SER A 803 38.55 13.95 -12.63
C SER A 803 37.23 14.66 -12.39
N PRO A 804 36.29 14.04 -11.65
CA PRO A 804 35.09 14.73 -11.19
C PRO A 804 35.47 15.84 -10.21
N PRO A 805 34.59 16.83 -10.02
CA PRO A 805 34.82 17.87 -9.01
C PRO A 805 34.77 17.32 -7.58
N TYR A 806 34.09 16.20 -7.35
CA TYR A 806 33.90 15.59 -6.04
C TYR A 806 33.91 14.06 -6.11
N GLU A 807 34.28 13.44 -4.99
CA GLU A 807 34.27 11.99 -4.80
C GLU A 807 33.10 11.61 -3.90
N LEU A 808 31.96 11.28 -4.50
CA LEU A 808 30.72 11.05 -3.76
C LEU A 808 30.33 9.58 -3.73
N VAL A 809 29.60 9.19 -2.68
CA VAL A 809 28.91 7.89 -2.60
C VAL A 809 27.43 8.13 -2.38
N ARG A 810 26.59 7.58 -3.27
CA ARG A 810 25.14 7.67 -3.16
C ARG A 810 24.58 6.50 -2.36
N LEU A 811 23.86 6.86 -1.30
CA LEU A 811 22.95 6.01 -0.57
C LEU A 811 21.53 6.29 -1.09
N ALA A 812 21.08 5.57 -2.13
CA ALA A 812 19.75 5.77 -2.69
C ALA A 812 18.68 5.13 -1.81
N LEU A 813 17.53 5.79 -1.61
CA LEU A 813 16.44 5.29 -0.75
C LEU A 813 15.34 4.68 -1.62
N PRO A 814 15.19 3.34 -1.65
CA PRO A 814 14.01 2.72 -2.24
C PRO A 814 12.72 3.16 -1.52
N ARG A 815 11.70 3.52 -2.30
CA ARG A 815 10.42 4.04 -1.80
C ARG A 815 9.67 2.97 -1.02
N ARG A 816 9.29 3.25 0.22
CA ARG A 816 8.45 2.36 1.06
C ARG A 816 9.06 1.00 1.45
N VAL A 817 10.39 0.84 1.33
CA VAL A 817 11.07 -0.44 1.60
C VAL A 817 11.70 -0.48 2.99
N TYR A 818 12.63 0.44 3.25
CA TYR A 818 13.39 0.45 4.49
C TYR A 818 12.74 1.37 5.53
N THR A 819 13.02 1.06 6.78
CA THR A 819 12.52 1.78 7.97
C THR A 819 13.68 2.45 8.68
N ARG A 820 13.39 3.27 9.69
CA ARG A 820 14.41 3.94 10.51
C ARG A 820 15.47 3.01 11.09
N SER A 821 15.10 1.83 11.57
CA SER A 821 16.06 0.86 12.12
C SER A 821 17.06 0.36 11.09
N HIS A 822 16.66 0.27 9.83
CA HIS A 822 17.56 -0.07 8.73
C HIS A 822 18.55 1.08 8.46
N TYR A 823 18.10 2.33 8.50
CA TYR A 823 18.98 3.50 8.39
C TYR A 823 19.88 3.70 9.63
N ASP A 824 19.44 3.29 10.82
CA ASP A 824 20.27 3.27 12.03
C ASP A 824 21.42 2.27 11.90
N HIS A 825 21.20 1.14 11.22
CA HIS A 825 22.27 0.20 10.84
C HIS A 825 23.28 0.84 9.88
N VAL A 826 22.81 1.59 8.88
CA VAL A 826 23.68 2.36 7.98
C VAL A 826 24.52 3.38 8.75
N GLY A 827 23.91 4.15 9.64
CA GLY A 827 24.61 5.13 10.48
C GLY A 827 25.68 4.49 11.39
N ARG A 828 25.35 3.38 12.06
CA ARG A 828 26.33 2.64 12.91
C ARG A 828 27.49 2.08 12.10
N THR A 829 27.21 1.61 10.89
CA THR A 829 28.25 1.13 9.96
C THR A 829 29.19 2.27 9.59
N LEU A 830 28.64 3.43 9.20
CA LEU A 830 29.44 4.61 8.87
C LEU A 830 30.25 5.12 10.05
N GLU A 831 29.69 5.14 11.27
CA GLU A 831 30.42 5.56 12.48
C GLU A 831 31.66 4.68 12.71
N THR A 832 31.53 3.37 12.47
CA THR A 832 32.64 2.41 12.59
C THR A 832 33.72 2.67 11.55
N ILE A 833 33.32 2.97 10.31
CA ILE A 833 34.23 3.30 9.21
C ILE A 833 34.95 4.62 9.49
N ALA A 834 34.23 5.67 9.88
CA ALA A 834 34.79 7.00 10.13
C ALA A 834 35.83 6.98 11.26
N LYS A 835 35.61 6.19 12.32
CA LYS A 835 36.60 5.97 13.40
C LYS A 835 37.89 5.28 12.93
N ASN A 836 37.86 4.58 11.80
CA ASN A 836 38.96 3.80 11.26
C ASN A 836 39.25 4.16 9.78
N ALA A 837 39.01 5.42 9.39
CA ALA A 837 39.08 5.87 7.99
C ALA A 837 40.44 5.57 7.33
N GLU A 838 41.53 5.77 8.08
CA GLU A 838 42.92 5.49 7.64
C GLU A 838 43.17 4.02 7.29
N SER A 839 42.34 3.08 7.76
CA SER A 839 42.46 1.65 7.44
C SER A 839 41.84 1.25 6.09
N VAL A 840 41.09 2.17 5.47
CA VAL A 840 40.49 1.96 4.15
C VAL A 840 41.57 2.17 3.09
N HIS A 841 41.68 1.23 2.14
CA HIS A 841 42.62 1.30 1.03
C HIS A 841 41.89 1.60 -0.28
N GLY A 842 42.61 2.19 -1.23
CA GLY A 842 42.12 2.45 -2.58
C GLY A 842 42.12 1.22 -3.48
N TYR A 843 41.61 1.39 -4.70
CA TYR A 843 41.47 0.35 -5.71
C TYR A 843 42.11 0.77 -7.03
N ARG A 844 42.51 -0.20 -7.85
CA ARG A 844 42.94 0.02 -9.25
C ARG A 844 42.12 -0.87 -10.19
N ILE A 845 41.85 -0.36 -11.39
CA ILE A 845 41.20 -1.15 -12.45
C ILE A 845 42.20 -2.17 -13.00
N VAL A 846 41.74 -3.40 -13.23
CA VAL A 846 42.51 -4.46 -13.92
C VAL A 846 41.86 -4.91 -15.23
N GLU A 847 40.58 -4.63 -15.40
CA GLU A 847 39.83 -4.88 -16.64
C GLU A 847 38.67 -3.88 -16.71
N GLN A 848 38.43 -3.25 -17.87
CA GLN A 848 37.31 -2.31 -18.05
C GLN A 848 36.71 -2.35 -19.45
N SER A 849 35.43 -1.97 -19.52
CA SER A 849 34.72 -1.71 -20.78
C SER A 849 35.04 -0.30 -21.30
N PRO A 850 35.11 -0.08 -22.62
CA PRO A 850 35.33 1.25 -23.19
C PRO A 850 34.17 2.22 -22.94
N ILE A 851 32.95 1.69 -22.70
CA ILE A 851 31.75 2.48 -22.43
C ILE A 851 31.12 2.01 -21.12
N LEU A 852 30.65 2.95 -20.31
CA LEU A 852 29.99 2.70 -19.02
C LEU A 852 30.82 1.78 -18.08
N ARG A 853 32.12 2.08 -17.97
CA ARG A 853 33.11 1.21 -17.29
C ARG A 853 32.71 0.75 -15.89
N HIS A 854 32.11 1.63 -15.09
CA HIS A 854 31.73 1.37 -13.71
C HIS A 854 30.80 0.14 -13.53
N PHE A 855 29.98 -0.21 -14.52
CA PHE A 855 29.11 -1.40 -14.44
C PHE A 855 29.84 -2.73 -14.61
N ARG A 856 31.02 -2.74 -15.24
CA ARG A 856 31.72 -3.98 -15.65
C ARG A 856 33.19 -4.01 -15.29
N ALA A 857 33.74 -2.95 -14.71
CA ALA A 857 35.14 -2.90 -14.32
C ALA A 857 35.44 -4.00 -13.28
N LYS A 858 36.60 -4.64 -13.43
CA LYS A 858 37.18 -5.49 -12.39
C LYS A 858 38.28 -4.70 -11.70
N LEU A 859 38.28 -4.73 -10.38
CA LEU A 859 39.21 -3.97 -9.57
C LEU A 859 40.02 -4.87 -8.63
N GLN A 860 41.12 -4.33 -8.12
CA GLN A 860 41.92 -4.95 -7.06
C GLN A 860 42.33 -3.88 -6.03
N PRO A 861 42.47 -4.25 -4.74
CA PRO A 861 43.09 -3.40 -3.74
C PRO A 861 44.47 -2.91 -4.19
N VAL A 862 44.78 -1.65 -3.93
CA VAL A 862 46.15 -1.15 -4.00
C VAL A 862 46.85 -1.59 -2.72
N THR A 863 47.91 -2.39 -2.84
CA THR A 863 48.73 -2.78 -1.69
C THR A 863 49.42 -1.54 -1.13
N VAL A 864 49.22 -1.26 0.16
CA VAL A 864 49.91 -0.18 0.89
C VAL A 864 51.39 -0.49 1.01
#